data_AF-Q4D4W5-F1
#
_entry.id   AF-Q4D4W5-F1
#
_cell.length_a   1.000
_cell.length_b   1.000
_cell.length_c   1.000
_cell.angle_alpha   90.00
_cell.angle_beta   90.00
_cell.angle_gamma   90.00
#
_symmetry.space_group_name_H-M   'P 1'
#
loop_
_entity.id
_entity.type
_entity.pdbx_description
1 polymer ?
#
loop_
_entity_poly.entity_id
_entity_poly.type
_entity_poly.pdbx_seq_one_letter_code
_entity_poly.pdbx_strand_id
1 'polypeptide(L)'
;MRDLRHPNRRDWRMLKHRLRMRCGGHQKAITVFVLLLIELLGFFTYYGYVQNLRYGKTGPLFDGDGEQIVFLGETEPRDAAALGGLTTSVQKYTVDELMAKYDSMDFIYTFVNGSEINHAFRRLMCIRCRDEIKDAEAAFYDRRETPNKPCVGMDILPSAKTVRELLLAFGSEASRKLSARDRERDELHYSIRSVEQHMRWHRGRLLIVSPGHNPYWVDEAKNFMASALTSNRGEGMRGRHARITTVHQDVLMPYALRLTVDSHTIEMQLFRVLNITPIHLFLNDDYFINRDVDISDLLNENGGTYVRTERGLLQKGIRAESGGAWTAGVRHTNLFNTMELDIHEEDYLPENLIKHWESAGYDIRHKIPVASGDNFIYTAHTSQPEKLPPRATPRRPRFFATHAPFVYCTRMFEFLNTRYELEIAANTMNNRGRSATDLFTPFVYNAFIMARPWQSSPHFLPYLAALHLSRKEKDSAEPTPPPPPLHVVLENDDACAPATLLRRPASETIYGKFVDNFEDNKRLIQRLQQSNPLFFNINDGFGGENSSMQLKEFLSGLFPKPVYVERSATGPASQEPYNKAFEGLMKLPLVIFASYKEAFCPLLRSLRVAMPQFTGPVILVRNDDKAKGKENDLAEVRRRLNHRVMNAMPVVMCTFGKNVIEVTVLPGSEIAEDVEEALQAALISFIPPVRLPADYIGGSDAQVTALVIDARTRHPLDSIVALIHALEVPGQSLALEDFEIKTFTETKSSFLLLSREDAKRKAVHWVHGASEKDLLLTFPLPYALYEDLDAPVKWSFEE
;
A
#
# COMPACT_ATOMS: atom_id res chain seq x y z
N MET A 1 -47.32 50.96 65.56
CA MET A 1 -48.41 49.98 65.79
C MET A 1 -48.07 48.76 64.96
N ARG A 2 -47.77 47.57 65.47
CA ARG A 2 -48.35 46.86 66.60
C ARG A 2 -47.25 46.07 67.33
N ASP A 3 -46.86 46.55 68.50
CA ASP A 3 -46.87 45.66 69.65
C ASP A 3 -48.28 45.05 69.74
N LEU A 4 -48.38 43.78 70.08
CA LEU A 4 -49.24 43.26 71.15
C LEU A 4 -49.47 41.75 71.03
N ARG A 5 -49.01 41.05 72.08
CA ARG A 5 -49.61 39.87 72.73
C ARG A 5 -49.39 38.53 72.00
N HIS A 6 -49.13 37.39 72.67
CA HIS A 6 -49.57 36.92 73.98
C HIS A 6 -48.56 35.92 74.62
N PRO A 7 -48.54 35.80 75.96
CA PRO A 7 -47.76 34.83 76.72
C PRO A 7 -48.57 33.55 77.02
N ASN A 8 -47.92 32.39 76.93
CA ASN A 8 -48.16 31.15 77.69
C ASN A 8 -47.51 29.97 76.96
N ARG A 9 -46.23 29.68 77.22
CA ARG A 9 -45.63 28.39 76.84
C ARG A 9 -44.94 27.78 78.05
N ARG A 10 -45.64 26.81 78.63
CA ARG A 10 -45.11 25.82 79.58
C ARG A 10 -43.76 25.29 79.12
N ASP A 11 -42.91 25.06 80.11
CA ASP A 11 -41.47 24.89 79.98
C ASP A 11 -41.09 23.52 79.38
N TRP A 12 -41.21 23.38 78.06
CA TRP A 12 -40.76 22.20 77.30
C TRP A 12 -39.22 22.11 77.17
N ARG A 13 -38.46 23.07 77.74
CA ARG A 13 -36.99 23.08 77.63
C ARG A 13 -36.34 21.87 78.28
N MET A 14 -36.88 21.37 79.39
CA MET A 14 -36.34 20.18 80.07
C MET A 14 -36.46 18.91 79.23
N LEU A 15 -37.58 18.69 78.51
CA LEU A 15 -37.76 17.48 77.71
C LEU A 15 -36.92 17.50 76.43
N LYS A 16 -36.81 18.68 75.77
CA LYS A 16 -35.95 18.85 74.58
C LYS A 16 -34.48 18.61 74.91
N HIS A 17 -34.02 18.97 76.11
CA HIS A 17 -32.62 18.78 76.47
C HIS A 17 -32.27 17.31 76.70
N ARG A 18 -33.16 16.52 77.31
CA ARG A 18 -32.95 15.07 77.50
C ARG A 18 -32.93 14.29 76.18
N LEU A 19 -33.80 14.62 75.22
CA LEU A 19 -33.80 13.97 73.90
C LEU A 19 -32.58 14.34 73.05
N ARG A 20 -32.12 15.61 73.11
CA ARG A 20 -30.96 16.07 72.35
C ARG A 20 -29.64 15.44 72.84
N MET A 21 -29.55 15.12 74.13
CA MET A 21 -28.36 14.46 74.71
C MET A 21 -28.25 12.98 74.34
N ARG A 22 -29.36 12.26 74.14
CA ARG A 22 -29.31 10.81 73.82
C ARG A 22 -29.19 10.49 72.33
N CYS A 23 -29.74 11.32 71.43
CA CYS A 23 -29.67 11.05 69.98
C CYS A 23 -28.72 11.98 69.20
N GLY A 24 -28.32 13.13 69.78
CA GLY A 24 -27.51 14.13 69.08
C GLY A 24 -26.09 13.66 68.73
N GLY A 25 -25.55 12.68 69.46
CA GLY A 25 -24.21 12.14 69.23
C GLY A 25 -24.07 11.35 67.93
N HIS A 26 -25.17 10.79 67.39
CA HIS A 26 -25.11 9.94 66.19
C HIS A 26 -25.69 10.61 64.94
N GLN A 27 -26.37 11.75 65.08
CA GLN A 27 -27.01 12.42 63.95
C GLN A 27 -26.00 12.84 62.87
N LYS A 28 -24.84 13.40 63.28
CA LYS A 28 -23.76 13.77 62.34
C LYS A 28 -23.14 12.54 61.67
N ALA A 29 -22.88 11.47 62.44
CA ALA A 29 -22.30 10.24 61.91
C ALA A 29 -23.25 9.57 60.89
N ILE A 30 -24.55 9.54 61.18
CA ILE A 30 -25.58 9.03 60.26
C ILE A 30 -25.64 9.89 59.00
N THR A 31 -25.64 11.22 59.11
CA THR A 31 -25.66 12.10 57.92
C THR A 31 -24.42 11.90 57.05
N VAL A 32 -23.22 11.83 57.64
CA VAL A 32 -21.98 11.57 56.89
C VAL A 32 -22.01 10.18 56.24
N PHE A 33 -22.46 9.16 56.97
CA PHE A 33 -22.60 7.81 56.43
C PHE A 33 -23.57 7.76 55.26
N VAL A 34 -24.73 8.44 55.35
CA VAL A 34 -25.71 8.52 54.25
C VAL A 34 -25.14 9.26 53.05
N LEU A 35 -24.41 10.37 53.24
CA LEU A 35 -23.77 11.10 52.14
C LEU A 35 -22.70 10.25 51.45
N LEU A 36 -21.85 9.54 52.21
CA LEU A 36 -20.88 8.60 51.67
C LEU A 36 -21.57 7.47 50.91
N LEU A 37 -22.71 6.97 51.41
CA LEU A 37 -23.47 5.91 50.75
C LEU A 37 -24.11 6.41 49.45
N ILE A 38 -24.57 7.66 49.39
CA ILE A 38 -25.06 8.31 48.16
C ILE A 38 -23.93 8.52 47.17
N GLU A 39 -22.75 8.97 47.61
CA GLU A 39 -21.57 9.09 46.75
C GLU A 39 -21.11 7.72 46.25
N LEU A 40 -21.10 6.68 47.09
CA LEU A 40 -20.80 5.32 46.69
C LEU A 40 -21.82 4.80 45.67
N LEU A 41 -23.11 5.03 45.92
CA LEU A 41 -24.18 4.62 45.00
C LEU A 41 -24.06 5.36 43.68
N GLY A 42 -23.83 6.66 43.72
CA GLY A 42 -23.59 7.51 42.55
C GLY A 42 -22.35 7.06 41.77
N PHE A 43 -21.28 6.69 42.47
CA PHE A 43 -20.08 6.11 41.87
C PHE A 43 -20.38 4.75 41.22
N PHE A 44 -21.11 3.84 41.88
CA PHE A 44 -21.44 2.54 41.31
C PHE A 44 -22.44 2.62 40.15
N THR A 45 -23.44 3.49 40.22
CA THR A 45 -24.40 3.70 39.13
C THR A 45 -23.73 4.36 37.93
N TYR A 46 -22.88 5.36 38.16
CA TYR A 46 -22.10 5.99 37.12
C TYR A 46 -21.05 5.03 36.53
N TYR A 47 -20.29 4.31 37.36
CA TYR A 47 -19.34 3.30 36.90
C TYR A 47 -20.03 2.20 36.08
N GLY A 48 -21.17 1.70 36.55
CA GLY A 48 -21.99 0.75 35.80
C GLY A 48 -22.56 1.33 34.50
N TYR A 49 -22.96 2.60 34.49
CA TYR A 49 -23.41 3.29 33.28
C TYR A 49 -22.27 3.44 32.27
N VAL A 50 -21.10 3.88 32.72
CA VAL A 50 -19.89 4.08 31.90
C VAL A 50 -19.39 2.77 31.31
N GLN A 51 -19.40 1.66 32.08
CA GLN A 51 -19.04 0.34 31.55
C GLN A 51 -20.00 -0.16 30.47
N ASN A 52 -21.25 0.30 30.46
CA ASN A 52 -22.26 -0.11 29.49
C ASN A 52 -22.44 0.88 28.33
N LEU A 53 -21.78 2.04 28.36
CA LEU A 53 -21.77 2.98 27.25
C LEU A 53 -21.07 2.34 26.05
N ARG A 54 -21.86 1.90 25.07
CA ARG A 54 -21.33 1.55 23.75
C ARG A 54 -21.03 2.84 23.00
N TYR A 55 -19.76 3.11 22.77
CA TYR A 55 -19.31 4.19 21.90
C TYR A 55 -19.53 3.76 20.45
N GLY A 56 -20.67 4.17 19.88
CA GLY A 56 -21.03 3.90 18.49
C GLY A 56 -20.91 5.14 17.59
N LYS A 57 -21.38 5.00 16.34
CA LYS A 57 -21.39 6.02 15.27
C LYS A 57 -22.01 7.37 15.69
N THR A 58 -23.04 7.30 16.54
CA THR A 58 -23.74 8.45 17.17
C THR A 58 -23.42 8.58 18.67
N GLY A 59 -22.30 7.97 19.09
CA GLY A 59 -21.87 7.94 20.48
C GLY A 59 -21.62 9.33 21.06
N PRO A 60 -21.47 9.41 22.38
CA PRO A 60 -21.24 10.69 23.04
C PRO A 60 -19.92 11.29 22.54
N LEU A 61 -19.90 12.61 22.34
CA LEU A 61 -18.68 13.35 22.01
C LEU A 61 -17.58 13.17 23.07
N PHE A 62 -17.97 12.81 24.29
CA PHE A 62 -17.13 12.64 25.46
C PHE A 62 -17.23 11.23 26.04
N ASP A 63 -16.14 10.71 26.59
CA ASP A 63 -16.17 9.47 27.35
C ASP A 63 -16.79 9.65 28.75
N GLY A 64 -16.81 8.58 29.54
CA GLY A 64 -17.28 8.64 30.92
C GLY A 64 -16.56 9.73 31.70
N ASP A 65 -15.23 9.81 31.58
CA ASP A 65 -14.35 10.74 32.30
C ASP A 65 -14.51 12.21 31.83
N GLY A 66 -15.36 12.48 30.84
CA GLY A 66 -15.57 13.82 30.28
C GLY A 66 -14.52 14.24 29.26
N GLU A 67 -13.70 13.31 28.77
CA GLU A 67 -12.69 13.56 27.74
C GLU A 67 -13.31 13.46 26.34
N GLN A 68 -12.99 14.41 25.46
CA GLN A 68 -13.49 14.36 24.09
C GLN A 68 -12.88 13.15 23.35
N ILE A 69 -13.74 12.39 22.68
CA ILE A 69 -13.40 11.15 21.95
C ILE A 69 -13.84 11.14 20.48
N VAL A 70 -14.71 12.05 20.08
CA VAL A 70 -15.10 12.24 18.68
C VAL A 70 -14.71 13.66 18.25
N PHE A 71 -14.00 13.76 17.13
CA PHE A 71 -13.58 15.03 16.54
C PHE A 71 -14.01 15.07 15.08
N LEU A 72 -14.70 16.13 14.69
CA LEU A 72 -15.13 16.36 13.30
C LEU A 72 -14.00 17.01 12.51
N GLY A 73 -13.78 16.56 11.28
CA GLY A 73 -12.84 17.19 10.35
C GLY A 73 -13.31 18.57 9.93
N GLU A 74 -12.35 19.45 9.65
CA GLU A 74 -12.62 20.80 9.13
C GLU A 74 -13.18 20.69 7.70
N THR A 75 -14.24 21.44 7.40
CA THR A 75 -14.87 21.46 6.07
C THR A 75 -14.56 22.74 5.29
N GLU A 76 -14.12 23.80 5.95
CA GLU A 76 -13.89 25.12 5.38
C GLU A 76 -12.49 25.62 5.76
N PRO A 77 -11.83 26.40 4.89
CA PRO A 77 -10.58 27.07 5.24
C PRO A 77 -10.74 28.01 6.43
N ARG A 78 -9.70 28.09 7.27
CA ARG A 78 -9.66 29.04 8.39
C ARG A 78 -9.45 30.47 7.92
N ASP A 79 -8.76 30.66 6.80
CA ASP A 79 -8.55 31.96 6.16
C ASP A 79 -8.86 31.88 4.66
N ALA A 80 -10.16 31.78 4.35
CA ALA A 80 -10.65 31.77 2.97
C ALA A 80 -10.23 33.03 2.20
N ALA A 81 -10.03 34.19 2.86
CA ALA A 81 -9.60 35.43 2.21
C ALA A 81 -8.14 35.35 1.76
N ALA A 82 -7.25 34.79 2.58
CA ALA A 82 -5.87 34.47 2.18
C ALA A 82 -5.84 33.45 1.03
N LEU A 83 -6.84 32.58 0.91
CA LEU A 83 -7.02 31.69 -0.23
C LEU A 83 -7.86 32.30 -1.38
N GLY A 84 -7.94 33.63 -1.51
CA GLY A 84 -8.61 34.28 -2.66
C GLY A 84 -10.12 34.04 -2.74
N GLY A 85 -10.76 33.67 -1.62
CA GLY A 85 -12.19 33.40 -1.53
C GLY A 85 -12.58 31.94 -1.77
N LEU A 86 -11.68 30.98 -1.52
CA LEU A 86 -11.99 29.55 -1.67
C LEU A 86 -13.22 29.16 -0.84
N THR A 87 -14.13 28.40 -1.46
CA THR A 87 -15.34 27.87 -0.82
C THR A 87 -15.42 26.36 -0.98
N THR A 88 -16.16 25.71 -0.09
CA THR A 88 -16.36 24.26 -0.11
C THR A 88 -17.84 23.89 -0.04
N SER A 89 -18.18 22.68 -0.51
CA SER A 89 -19.47 22.05 -0.28
C SER A 89 -19.30 20.58 0.11
N VAL A 90 -20.26 20.05 0.86
CA VAL A 90 -20.25 18.68 1.38
C VAL A 90 -21.57 18.00 1.01
N GLN A 91 -21.47 16.77 0.49
CA GLN A 91 -22.64 15.92 0.27
C GLN A 91 -22.87 15.00 1.45
N LYS A 92 -24.13 14.72 1.77
CA LYS A 92 -24.53 13.68 2.72
C LYS A 92 -25.11 12.47 2.01
N TYR A 93 -24.84 11.31 2.55
CA TYR A 93 -25.26 10.01 2.06
C TYR A 93 -25.96 9.22 3.17
N THR A 94 -26.95 8.44 2.76
CA THR A 94 -27.51 7.32 3.53
C THR A 94 -26.54 6.13 3.49
N VAL A 95 -26.73 5.16 4.39
CA VAL A 95 -25.91 3.93 4.41
C VAL A 95 -26.05 3.15 3.11
N ASP A 96 -27.25 3.10 2.51
CA ASP A 96 -27.49 2.42 1.24
C ASP A 96 -26.77 3.11 0.07
N GLU A 97 -26.72 4.45 0.06
CA GLU A 97 -25.96 5.22 -0.93
C GLU A 97 -24.45 5.02 -0.76
N LEU A 98 -23.94 5.01 0.47
CA LEU A 98 -22.54 4.67 0.74
C LEU A 98 -22.21 3.25 0.27
N MET A 99 -23.07 2.29 0.56
CA MET A 99 -22.91 0.90 0.12
C MET A 99 -22.89 0.83 -1.41
N ALA A 100 -23.83 1.48 -2.10
CA ALA A 100 -23.87 1.49 -3.56
C ALA A 100 -22.66 2.19 -4.20
N LYS A 101 -22.10 3.22 -3.55
CA LYS A 101 -20.93 3.96 -4.06
C LYS A 101 -19.60 3.26 -3.76
N TYR A 102 -19.49 2.54 -2.65
CA TYR A 102 -18.20 2.07 -2.11
C TYR A 102 -18.11 0.57 -1.82
N ASP A 103 -19.11 -0.26 -2.14
CA ASP A 103 -19.03 -1.72 -1.97
C ASP A 103 -17.88 -2.37 -2.76
N SER A 104 -17.37 -1.67 -3.78
CA SER A 104 -16.29 -2.10 -4.67
C SER A 104 -14.94 -1.43 -4.38
N MET A 105 -14.79 -0.71 -3.26
CA MET A 105 -13.50 -0.09 -2.87
C MET A 105 -12.37 -1.11 -2.86
N ASP A 106 -11.15 -0.73 -3.24
CA ASP A 106 -10.02 -1.66 -3.19
C ASP A 106 -9.60 -1.95 -1.74
N PHE A 107 -9.36 -3.22 -1.43
CA PHE A 107 -8.69 -3.65 -0.21
C PHE A 107 -7.24 -3.97 -0.54
N ILE A 108 -6.31 -3.23 0.06
CA ILE A 108 -4.89 -3.28 -0.26
C ILE A 108 -4.10 -3.65 0.98
N TYR A 109 -3.43 -4.80 0.92
CA TYR A 109 -2.44 -5.22 1.90
C TYR A 109 -1.06 -4.74 1.49
N THR A 110 -0.25 -4.27 2.45
CA THR A 110 1.21 -4.33 2.29
C THR A 110 1.74 -5.55 3.01
N PHE A 111 2.48 -6.38 2.29
CA PHE A 111 3.19 -7.54 2.83
C PHE A 111 4.68 -7.37 2.52
N VAL A 112 5.28 -6.40 3.19
CA VAL A 112 6.65 -5.93 2.89
C VAL A 112 7.71 -6.89 3.43
N ASN A 113 7.38 -7.61 4.50
CA ASN A 113 8.23 -8.63 5.08
C ASN A 113 8.11 -9.93 4.27
N GLY A 114 9.22 -10.66 4.08
CA GLY A 114 9.16 -11.96 3.43
C GLY A 114 10.49 -12.68 3.39
N SER A 115 10.44 -13.99 3.14
CA SER A 115 11.61 -14.86 3.15
C SER A 115 12.09 -15.27 1.75
N GLU A 116 11.48 -14.76 0.67
CA GLU A 116 11.91 -15.12 -0.67
C GLU A 116 13.29 -14.54 -1.02
N ILE A 117 14.01 -15.23 -1.89
CA ILE A 117 15.44 -15.03 -2.08
C ILE A 117 15.79 -13.64 -2.65
N ASN A 118 14.96 -13.05 -3.51
CA ASN A 118 15.21 -11.71 -4.07
C ASN A 118 15.03 -10.63 -3.01
N HIS A 119 14.04 -10.75 -2.13
CA HIS A 119 13.78 -9.83 -1.02
C HIS A 119 14.89 -9.94 0.02
N ALA A 120 15.29 -11.16 0.37
CA ALA A 120 16.42 -11.37 1.26
C ALA A 120 17.71 -10.74 0.70
N PHE A 121 17.94 -10.88 -0.61
CA PHE A 121 19.04 -10.22 -1.30
C PHE A 121 18.89 -8.68 -1.28
N ARG A 122 17.74 -8.15 -1.67
CA ARG A 122 17.41 -6.71 -1.60
C ARG A 122 17.70 -6.13 -0.22
N ARG A 123 17.22 -6.80 0.83
CA ARG A 123 17.43 -6.39 2.23
C ARG A 123 18.89 -6.47 2.63
N LEU A 124 19.62 -7.51 2.24
CA LEU A 124 21.06 -7.61 2.45
C LEU A 124 21.79 -6.42 1.82
N MET A 125 21.43 -6.06 0.59
CA MET A 125 22.01 -4.92 -0.12
C MET A 125 21.66 -3.59 0.55
N CYS A 126 20.39 -3.38 0.94
CA CYS A 126 19.95 -2.22 1.73
C CYS A 126 20.67 -2.08 3.08
N ILE A 127 21.08 -3.18 3.72
CA ILE A 127 21.74 -3.14 5.03
C ILE A 127 23.24 -2.96 4.90
N ARG A 128 23.88 -3.70 3.99
CA ARG A 128 25.34 -3.80 3.92
C ARG A 128 26.00 -2.89 2.90
N CYS A 129 25.31 -2.51 1.83
CA CYS A 129 25.89 -1.75 0.72
C CYS A 129 25.19 -0.41 0.45
N ARG A 130 24.21 -0.01 1.26
CA ARG A 130 23.45 1.23 1.03
C ARG A 130 24.34 2.45 0.81
N ASP A 131 25.38 2.63 1.61
CA ASP A 131 26.16 3.86 1.58
C ASP A 131 27.03 3.92 0.30
N GLU A 132 27.67 2.81 -0.10
CA GLU A 132 28.40 2.75 -1.40
C GLU A 132 27.46 2.93 -2.60
N ILE A 133 26.26 2.36 -2.52
CA ILE A 133 25.22 2.54 -3.55
C ILE A 133 24.85 4.01 -3.67
N LYS A 134 24.61 4.70 -2.55
CA LYS A 134 24.28 6.13 -2.55
C LYS A 134 25.43 6.97 -3.07
N ASP A 135 26.67 6.65 -2.72
CA ASP A 135 27.85 7.36 -3.21
C ASP A 135 28.02 7.20 -4.73
N ALA A 136 27.72 6.01 -5.25
CA ALA A 136 27.75 5.72 -6.68
C ALA A 136 26.62 6.44 -7.44
N GLU A 137 25.41 6.44 -6.90
CA GLU A 137 24.30 7.23 -7.44
C GLU A 137 24.62 8.73 -7.43
N ALA A 138 25.19 9.27 -6.34
CA ALA A 138 25.63 10.67 -6.27
C ALA A 138 26.75 10.99 -7.28
N ALA A 139 27.69 10.07 -7.51
CA ALA A 139 28.70 10.23 -8.57
C ALA A 139 28.05 10.40 -9.94
N PHE A 140 26.99 9.62 -10.20
CA PHE A 140 26.28 9.66 -11.45
C PHE A 140 25.37 10.89 -11.58
N TYR A 141 24.41 11.06 -10.66
CA TYR A 141 23.38 12.10 -10.76
C TYR A 141 23.92 13.51 -10.48
N ASP A 142 24.82 13.67 -9.51
CA ASP A 142 25.33 15.00 -9.13
C ASP A 142 26.57 15.38 -9.94
N ARG A 143 27.51 14.44 -10.13
CA ARG A 143 28.83 14.73 -10.72
C ARG A 143 28.95 14.31 -12.18
N ARG A 144 27.99 13.56 -12.73
CA ARG A 144 28.05 12.97 -14.08
C ARG A 144 29.30 12.13 -14.33
N GLU A 145 29.83 11.53 -13.26
CA GLU A 145 31.00 10.67 -13.29
C GLU A 145 30.58 9.23 -13.62
N THR A 146 31.56 8.42 -14.02
CA THR A 146 31.36 6.95 -14.01
C THR A 146 31.64 6.47 -12.59
N PRO A 147 30.63 6.00 -11.85
CA PRO A 147 30.82 5.52 -10.49
C PRO A 147 31.75 4.30 -10.43
N ASN A 148 32.44 4.13 -9.30
CA ASN A 148 33.05 2.85 -8.96
C ASN A 148 31.97 1.78 -8.80
N LYS A 149 32.33 0.51 -9.02
CA LYS A 149 31.43 -0.64 -8.83
C LYS A 149 31.04 -0.73 -7.34
N PRO A 150 29.79 -0.42 -6.95
CA PRO A 150 29.39 -0.52 -5.56
C PRO A 150 29.32 -1.99 -5.14
N CYS A 151 29.53 -2.25 -3.85
CA CYS A 151 29.39 -3.55 -3.21
C CYS A 151 30.46 -4.60 -3.57
N VAL A 152 31.46 -4.25 -4.38
CA VAL A 152 32.54 -5.16 -4.79
C VAL A 152 33.59 -5.22 -3.68
N GLY A 153 33.93 -6.42 -3.22
CA GLY A 153 34.99 -6.64 -2.22
C GLY A 153 34.56 -6.53 -0.75
N MET A 154 33.29 -6.24 -0.46
CA MET A 154 32.76 -6.15 0.91
C MET A 154 32.47 -7.52 1.58
N ASP A 155 32.93 -8.65 1.01
CA ASP A 155 32.49 -10.01 1.37
C ASP A 155 30.96 -10.19 1.41
N ILE A 156 30.20 -9.32 0.72
CA ILE A 156 28.72 -9.37 0.67
C ILE A 156 28.26 -10.39 -0.36
N LEU A 157 28.87 -10.36 -1.54
CA LEU A 157 28.58 -11.30 -2.61
C LEU A 157 29.41 -12.55 -2.35
N PRO A 158 28.80 -13.75 -2.30
CA PRO A 158 29.56 -14.97 -2.15
C PRO A 158 30.55 -15.08 -3.31
N SER A 159 31.72 -15.68 -3.08
CA SER A 159 32.70 -16.02 -4.11
C SER A 159 32.21 -17.21 -4.98
N ALA A 160 30.93 -17.22 -5.32
CA ALA A 160 30.27 -18.22 -6.12
C ALA A 160 30.77 -18.11 -7.56
N LYS A 161 31.25 -19.22 -8.11
CA LYS A 161 31.74 -19.32 -9.48
C LYS A 161 30.60 -19.58 -10.45
N THR A 162 29.59 -20.32 -10.01
CA THR A 162 28.42 -20.70 -10.83
C THR A 162 27.12 -20.13 -10.27
N VAL A 163 26.12 -20.00 -11.13
CA VAL A 163 24.76 -19.60 -10.74
C VAL A 163 24.19 -20.51 -9.64
N ARG A 164 24.45 -21.82 -9.71
CA ARG A 164 24.05 -22.79 -8.69
C ARG A 164 24.63 -22.47 -7.33
N GLU A 165 25.94 -22.22 -7.26
CA GLU A 165 26.63 -21.87 -6.01
C GLU A 165 26.06 -20.58 -5.42
N LEU A 166 25.75 -19.60 -6.27
CA LEU A 166 25.17 -18.32 -5.87
C LEU A 166 23.80 -18.49 -5.23
N LEU A 167 22.90 -19.26 -5.89
CA LEU A 167 21.56 -19.53 -5.38
C LEU A 167 21.58 -20.35 -4.08
N LEU A 168 22.51 -21.30 -3.95
CA LEU A 168 22.70 -22.06 -2.70
C LEU A 168 23.20 -21.17 -1.57
N ALA A 169 24.15 -20.27 -1.84
CA ALA A 169 24.64 -19.31 -0.86
C ALA A 169 23.50 -18.43 -0.34
N PHE A 170 22.73 -17.80 -1.23
CA PHE A 170 21.62 -16.95 -0.81
C PHE A 170 20.43 -17.74 -0.23
N GLY A 171 20.08 -18.91 -0.75
CA GLY A 171 18.98 -19.71 -0.19
C GLY A 171 19.25 -20.21 1.23
N SER A 172 20.49 -20.65 1.52
CA SER A 172 20.90 -21.13 2.84
C SER A 172 21.20 -20.00 3.82
N GLU A 173 21.74 -18.88 3.35
CA GLU A 173 22.11 -17.74 4.20
C GLU A 173 20.92 -16.81 4.47
N ALA A 174 20.03 -16.60 3.48
CA ALA A 174 18.78 -15.86 3.66
C ALA A 174 17.96 -16.46 4.80
N SER A 175 17.67 -17.77 4.73
CA SER A 175 16.87 -18.47 5.75
C SER A 175 17.47 -18.36 7.17
N ARG A 176 18.79 -18.31 7.31
CA ARG A 176 19.47 -18.18 8.62
C ARG A 176 19.51 -16.76 9.18
N LYS A 177 19.45 -15.72 8.34
CA LYS A 177 19.57 -14.30 8.74
C LYS A 177 18.24 -13.55 8.90
N LEU A 178 17.11 -14.19 8.60
CA LEU A 178 15.78 -13.58 8.73
C LEU A 178 15.57 -13.06 10.16
N SER A 179 15.26 -11.77 10.27
CA SER A 179 14.86 -11.20 11.56
C SER A 179 13.50 -11.76 11.98
N ALA A 180 13.13 -11.63 13.26
CA ALA A 180 11.79 -12.03 13.70
C ALA A 180 10.68 -11.36 12.88
N ARG A 181 10.94 -10.17 12.31
CA ARG A 181 10.02 -9.44 11.43
C ARG A 181 9.87 -10.03 10.03
N ASP A 182 10.85 -10.79 9.54
CA ASP A 182 10.81 -11.37 8.18
C ASP A 182 10.09 -12.72 8.13
N ARG A 183 9.73 -13.27 9.30
CA ARG A 183 9.08 -14.56 9.39
C ARG A 183 7.59 -14.37 9.21
N GLU A 184 7.05 -14.92 8.13
CA GLU A 184 5.62 -15.14 7.98
C GLU A 184 5.17 -16.24 8.96
N ARG A 185 4.14 -15.99 9.76
CA ARG A 185 3.56 -16.95 10.73
C ARG A 185 2.05 -17.10 10.54
N ASP A 186 1.61 -16.96 9.29
CA ASP A 186 0.21 -17.00 8.87
C ASP A 186 -0.63 -15.79 9.33
N GLU A 187 -0.01 -14.68 9.77
CA GLU A 187 -0.75 -13.46 10.13
C GLU A 187 -1.57 -12.96 8.93
N LEU A 188 -0.94 -12.81 7.77
CA LEU A 188 -1.62 -12.40 6.54
C LEU A 188 -2.74 -13.37 6.17
N HIS A 189 -2.49 -14.67 6.37
CA HIS A 189 -3.46 -15.73 6.09
C HIS A 189 -4.74 -15.52 6.89
N TYR A 190 -4.63 -15.41 8.21
CA TYR A 190 -5.78 -15.23 9.09
C TYR A 190 -6.36 -13.82 9.02
N SER A 191 -5.57 -12.81 8.68
CA SER A 191 -6.02 -11.45 8.40
C SER A 191 -7.02 -11.44 7.25
N ILE A 192 -6.69 -12.08 6.13
CA ILE A 192 -7.60 -12.17 4.97
C ILE A 192 -8.82 -13.03 5.29
N ARG A 193 -8.68 -14.12 6.06
CA ARG A 193 -9.85 -14.88 6.56
C ARG A 193 -10.78 -14.00 7.39
N SER A 194 -10.23 -13.12 8.23
CA SER A 194 -11.02 -12.19 9.04
C SER A 194 -11.82 -11.21 8.17
N VAL A 195 -11.24 -10.74 7.06
CA VAL A 195 -11.94 -9.92 6.04
C VAL A 195 -13.12 -10.68 5.44
N GLU A 196 -12.92 -11.86 4.85
CA GLU A 196 -14.04 -12.62 4.23
C GLU A 196 -15.10 -13.05 5.25
N GLN A 197 -14.70 -13.29 6.49
CA GLN A 197 -15.62 -13.68 7.55
C GLN A 197 -16.58 -12.55 7.95
N HIS A 198 -16.09 -11.30 7.96
CA HIS A 198 -16.75 -10.17 8.62
C HIS A 198 -17.10 -8.98 7.71
N MET A 199 -16.53 -8.89 6.51
CA MET A 199 -16.82 -7.82 5.55
C MET A 199 -17.60 -8.35 4.34
N ARG A 200 -18.73 -9.01 4.62
CA ARG A 200 -19.47 -9.78 3.60
C ARG A 200 -20.15 -8.95 2.52
N TRP A 201 -20.17 -7.63 2.68
CA TRP A 201 -20.73 -6.70 1.70
C TRP A 201 -19.76 -6.37 0.56
N HIS A 202 -18.48 -6.63 0.73
CA HIS A 202 -17.43 -6.20 -0.20
C HIS A 202 -17.49 -6.94 -1.56
N ARG A 203 -17.23 -6.23 -2.64
CA ARG A 203 -17.22 -6.71 -4.04
C ARG A 203 -15.97 -6.30 -4.82
N GLY A 204 -15.11 -5.48 -4.22
CA GLY A 204 -13.93 -4.92 -4.85
C GLY A 204 -12.76 -5.90 -4.92
N ARG A 205 -11.60 -5.39 -5.32
CA ARG A 205 -10.38 -6.19 -5.43
C ARG A 205 -9.72 -6.34 -4.07
N LEU A 206 -9.09 -7.49 -3.84
CA LEU A 206 -8.10 -7.67 -2.78
C LEU A 206 -6.72 -7.77 -3.40
N LEU A 207 -5.87 -6.78 -3.13
CA LEU A 207 -4.51 -6.70 -3.61
C LEU A 207 -3.51 -6.89 -2.47
N ILE A 208 -2.41 -7.55 -2.75
CA ILE A 208 -1.27 -7.68 -1.83
C ILE A 208 -0.07 -7.05 -2.51
N VAL A 209 0.44 -5.95 -1.96
CA VAL A 209 1.69 -5.34 -2.38
C VAL A 209 2.83 -6.03 -1.64
N SER A 210 3.63 -6.82 -2.36
CA SER A 210 4.75 -7.55 -1.79
C SER A 210 6.05 -7.30 -2.58
N PRO A 211 7.23 -7.57 -2.02
CA PRO A 211 8.51 -7.57 -2.73
C PRO A 211 8.69 -8.78 -3.68
N GLY A 212 7.59 -9.41 -4.13
CA GLY A 212 7.63 -10.48 -5.14
C GLY A 212 7.37 -11.90 -4.63
N HIS A 213 7.03 -12.08 -3.36
CA HIS A 213 6.52 -13.38 -2.88
C HIS A 213 5.00 -13.43 -2.98
N ASN A 214 4.47 -14.61 -3.34
CA ASN A 214 3.06 -14.93 -3.25
C ASN A 214 2.79 -15.75 -1.97
N PRO A 215 1.66 -15.56 -1.26
CA PRO A 215 1.38 -16.32 -0.06
C PRO A 215 1.22 -17.82 -0.38
N TYR A 216 1.98 -18.67 0.32
CA TYR A 216 2.06 -20.11 0.00
C TYR A 216 0.74 -20.86 0.19
N TRP A 217 -0.19 -20.35 1.01
CA TRP A 217 -1.49 -20.96 1.28
C TRP A 217 -2.53 -20.65 0.20
N VAL A 218 -2.23 -19.74 -0.74
CA VAL A 218 -3.06 -19.50 -1.93
C VAL A 218 -2.96 -20.71 -2.86
N ASP A 219 -4.12 -21.23 -3.25
CA ASP A 219 -4.25 -22.25 -4.28
C ASP A 219 -4.14 -21.58 -5.64
N GLU A 220 -3.00 -21.76 -6.31
CA GLU A 220 -2.69 -21.09 -7.57
C GLU A 220 -3.64 -21.50 -8.70
N ALA A 221 -4.12 -22.75 -8.70
CA ALA A 221 -5.08 -23.20 -9.70
C ALA A 221 -6.41 -22.49 -9.51
N LYS A 222 -6.91 -22.41 -8.28
CA LYS A 222 -8.12 -21.65 -7.96
C LYS A 222 -7.92 -20.16 -8.22
N ASN A 223 -6.81 -19.56 -7.78
CA ASN A 223 -6.56 -18.13 -7.90
C ASN A 223 -6.42 -17.67 -9.37
N PHE A 224 -5.76 -18.49 -10.21
CA PHE A 224 -5.62 -18.23 -11.63
C PHE A 224 -6.94 -18.41 -12.38
N MET A 225 -7.69 -19.45 -12.04
CA MET A 225 -8.86 -19.82 -12.83
C MET A 225 -10.15 -19.15 -12.34
N ALA A 226 -10.40 -19.06 -11.04
CA ALA A 226 -11.74 -18.83 -10.51
C ALA A 226 -12.35 -17.48 -10.90
N SER A 227 -11.61 -16.38 -10.97
CA SER A 227 -12.19 -15.08 -11.34
C SER A 227 -12.87 -15.07 -12.72
N ALA A 228 -12.43 -15.95 -13.63
CA ALA A 228 -13.02 -16.10 -14.95
C ALA A 228 -14.31 -16.95 -14.99
N LEU A 229 -14.77 -17.52 -13.86
CA LEU A 229 -16.00 -18.32 -13.81
C LEU A 229 -17.25 -17.45 -13.93
N THR A 230 -18.18 -17.86 -14.78
CA THR A 230 -19.49 -17.17 -14.95
C THR A 230 -20.30 -17.14 -13.64
N SER A 231 -20.19 -18.19 -12.83
CA SER A 231 -20.85 -18.30 -11.52
C SER A 231 -20.37 -17.27 -10.50
N ASN A 232 -19.17 -16.71 -10.68
CA ASN A 232 -18.61 -15.75 -9.74
C ASN A 232 -19.16 -14.32 -9.89
N ARG A 233 -20.08 -14.09 -10.84
CA ARG A 233 -20.73 -12.79 -11.06
C ARG A 233 -21.98 -12.56 -10.19
N GLY A 234 -22.42 -13.54 -9.40
CA GLY A 234 -23.66 -13.48 -8.62
C GLY A 234 -23.49 -12.97 -7.18
N GLU A 235 -24.61 -12.64 -6.53
CA GLU A 235 -24.66 -12.22 -5.12
C GLU A 235 -24.02 -13.22 -4.14
N GLY A 236 -23.98 -14.51 -4.48
CA GLY A 236 -23.36 -15.55 -3.65
C GLY A 236 -21.84 -15.44 -3.48
N MET A 237 -21.18 -14.61 -4.30
CA MET A 237 -19.75 -14.30 -4.18
C MET A 237 -19.47 -13.00 -3.42
N ARG A 238 -20.49 -12.27 -3.00
CA ARG A 238 -20.31 -11.06 -2.20
C ARG A 238 -19.56 -11.38 -0.90
N GLY A 239 -18.51 -10.62 -0.60
CA GLY A 239 -17.63 -10.83 0.53
C GLY A 239 -16.57 -11.91 0.34
N ARG A 240 -16.53 -12.56 -0.82
CA ARG A 240 -15.56 -13.61 -1.15
C ARG A 240 -14.73 -13.18 -2.35
N HIS A 241 -13.42 -13.35 -2.27
CA HIS A 241 -12.50 -12.91 -3.30
C HIS A 241 -12.14 -14.12 -4.16
N ALA A 242 -12.71 -14.19 -5.36
CA ALA A 242 -12.37 -15.21 -6.36
C ALA A 242 -10.91 -15.10 -6.85
N ARG A 243 -10.25 -13.99 -6.51
CA ARG A 243 -8.87 -13.69 -6.85
C ARG A 243 -8.24 -12.82 -5.77
N ILE A 244 -7.02 -13.18 -5.40
CA ILE A 244 -6.09 -12.34 -4.66
C ILE A 244 -4.98 -11.96 -5.63
N THR A 245 -4.81 -10.66 -5.87
CA THR A 245 -3.80 -10.15 -6.80
C THR A 245 -2.57 -9.71 -6.03
N THR A 246 -1.49 -10.46 -6.14
CA THR A 246 -0.19 -10.04 -5.62
C THR A 246 0.47 -9.12 -6.62
N VAL A 247 0.76 -7.89 -6.22
CA VAL A 247 1.45 -6.85 -7.01
C VAL A 247 2.85 -6.69 -6.43
N HIS A 248 3.86 -6.72 -7.29
CA HIS A 248 5.22 -6.44 -6.88
C HIS A 248 5.37 -4.95 -6.52
N GLN A 249 5.96 -4.61 -5.36
CA GLN A 249 6.07 -3.23 -4.87
C GLN A 249 6.69 -2.26 -5.89
N ASP A 250 7.66 -2.73 -6.69
CA ASP A 250 8.33 -1.95 -7.74
C ASP A 250 7.41 -1.44 -8.87
N VAL A 251 6.20 -1.99 -8.99
CA VAL A 251 5.13 -1.42 -9.82
C VAL A 251 4.73 -0.03 -9.32
N LEU A 252 4.69 0.15 -8.01
CA LEU A 252 4.25 1.37 -7.34
C LEU A 252 5.42 2.32 -7.07
N MET A 253 6.62 1.77 -6.91
CA MET A 253 7.80 2.55 -6.56
C MET A 253 8.37 3.31 -7.77
N PRO A 254 8.78 4.58 -7.58
CA PRO A 254 9.62 5.34 -8.49
C PRO A 254 10.75 4.53 -9.17
N TYR A 255 10.86 4.61 -10.50
CA TYR A 255 11.76 3.80 -11.35
C TYR A 255 13.19 3.64 -10.79
N ALA A 256 13.80 4.74 -10.33
CA ALA A 256 15.18 4.78 -9.83
C ALA A 256 15.29 4.77 -8.29
N LEU A 257 14.19 4.64 -7.56
CA LEU A 257 14.18 4.57 -6.08
C LEU A 257 13.53 3.29 -5.55
N ARG A 258 13.57 2.21 -6.33
CA ARG A 258 12.99 0.89 -5.99
C ARG A 258 13.76 0.13 -4.91
N LEU A 259 15.04 0.46 -4.67
CA LEU A 259 15.82 -0.16 -3.60
C LEU A 259 15.38 0.39 -2.24
N THR A 260 14.24 -0.10 -1.76
CA THR A 260 13.69 0.24 -0.45
C THR A 260 13.02 -0.97 0.19
N VAL A 261 13.15 -1.08 1.51
CA VAL A 261 12.38 -1.96 2.39
C VAL A 261 11.59 -1.15 3.42
N ASP A 262 11.38 0.15 3.15
CA ASP A 262 10.66 1.06 4.02
C ASP A 262 9.14 0.96 3.80
N SER A 263 8.43 0.47 4.80
CA SER A 263 6.98 0.36 4.78
C SER A 263 6.29 1.71 4.57
N HIS A 264 6.80 2.82 5.13
CA HIS A 264 6.16 4.13 5.00
C HIS A 264 6.32 4.72 3.61
N THR A 265 7.49 4.53 3.01
CA THR A 265 7.73 4.90 1.61
C THR A 265 6.79 4.13 0.68
N ILE A 266 6.67 2.80 0.86
CA ILE A 266 5.78 1.96 0.05
C ILE A 266 4.31 2.38 0.25
N GLU A 267 3.88 2.58 1.50
CA GLU A 267 2.52 3.00 1.85
C GLU A 267 2.15 4.35 1.21
N MET A 268 3.09 5.30 1.16
CA MET A 268 2.91 6.61 0.49
C MET A 268 2.68 6.51 -1.03
N GLN A 269 2.99 5.36 -1.65
CA GLN A 269 2.84 5.14 -3.09
C GLN A 269 1.67 4.22 -3.46
N LEU A 270 0.85 3.77 -2.50
CA LEU A 270 -0.28 2.85 -2.78
C LEU A 270 -1.31 3.44 -3.75
N PHE A 271 -1.48 4.76 -3.78
CA PHE A 271 -2.36 5.45 -4.73
C PHE A 271 -2.00 5.22 -6.21
N ARG A 272 -0.82 4.65 -6.49
CA ARG A 272 -0.37 4.28 -7.84
C ARG A 272 -0.85 2.91 -8.30
N VAL A 273 -1.60 2.18 -7.47
CA VAL A 273 -2.29 0.96 -7.92
C VAL A 273 -3.18 1.31 -9.11
N LEU A 274 -3.06 0.53 -10.18
CA LEU A 274 -3.77 0.80 -11.42
C LEU A 274 -5.27 0.68 -11.20
N ASN A 275 -5.99 1.71 -11.64
CA ASN A 275 -7.43 1.88 -11.43
C ASN A 275 -7.83 1.84 -9.94
N ILE A 276 -6.99 2.39 -9.05
CA ILE A 276 -7.33 2.48 -7.63
C ILE A 276 -8.65 3.25 -7.44
N THR A 277 -9.48 2.79 -6.52
CA THR A 277 -10.74 3.46 -6.17
C THR A 277 -10.51 4.80 -5.45
N PRO A 278 -11.46 5.75 -5.50
CA PRO A 278 -11.33 7.05 -4.81
C PRO A 278 -11.12 6.93 -3.30
N ILE A 279 -11.71 5.89 -2.71
CA ILE A 279 -11.47 5.43 -1.35
C ILE A 279 -10.94 4.00 -1.41
N HIS A 280 -9.95 3.64 -0.62
CA HIS A 280 -9.45 2.27 -0.49
C HIS A 280 -9.15 1.93 0.99
N LEU A 281 -9.29 0.65 1.34
CA LEU A 281 -8.96 0.14 2.67
C LEU A 281 -7.54 -0.40 2.66
N PHE A 282 -6.68 0.17 3.48
CA PHE A 282 -5.32 -0.29 3.70
C PHE A 282 -5.23 -1.21 4.92
N LEU A 283 -4.58 -2.36 4.75
CA LEU A 283 -4.28 -3.32 5.82
C LEU A 283 -2.78 -3.66 5.84
N ASN A 284 -2.24 -3.85 7.05
CA ASN A 284 -1.00 -4.59 7.22
C ASN A 284 -1.31 -6.09 7.42
N ASP A 285 -0.31 -6.95 7.28
CA ASP A 285 -0.41 -8.40 7.49
C ASP A 285 -0.93 -8.79 8.88
N ASP A 286 -0.73 -7.94 9.89
CA ASP A 286 -1.13 -8.17 11.28
C ASP A 286 -2.46 -7.53 11.71
N TYR A 287 -3.29 -7.02 10.79
CA TYR A 287 -4.55 -6.31 11.11
C TYR A 287 -5.78 -7.20 10.93
N PHE A 288 -6.51 -7.45 12.02
CA PHE A 288 -7.65 -8.37 12.01
C PHE A 288 -8.99 -7.67 12.21
N ILE A 289 -10.00 -8.16 11.51
CA ILE A 289 -11.41 -7.78 11.66
C ILE A 289 -12.06 -8.80 12.59
N ASN A 290 -12.55 -8.37 13.75
CA ASN A 290 -12.92 -9.30 14.82
C ASN A 290 -14.43 -9.60 14.88
N ARG A 291 -15.24 -8.76 14.24
CA ARG A 291 -16.69 -8.93 14.10
C ARG A 291 -17.16 -8.22 12.84
N ASP A 292 -18.41 -8.46 12.46
CA ASP A 292 -18.97 -7.91 11.22
C ASP A 292 -18.84 -6.38 11.17
N VAL A 293 -18.26 -5.89 10.07
CA VAL A 293 -18.00 -4.46 9.77
C VAL A 293 -18.93 -4.08 8.63
N ASP A 294 -19.68 -3.00 8.77
CA ASP A 294 -20.45 -2.39 7.69
C ASP A 294 -19.69 -1.23 7.03
N ILE A 295 -20.12 -0.79 5.85
CA ILE A 295 -19.54 0.39 5.18
C ILE A 295 -19.56 1.62 6.07
N SER A 296 -20.61 1.76 6.88
CA SER A 296 -20.79 2.87 7.82
C SER A 296 -19.93 2.76 9.09
N ASP A 297 -19.15 1.68 9.26
CA ASP A 297 -18.07 1.60 10.26
C ASP A 297 -16.73 2.10 9.70
N LEU A 298 -16.62 2.27 8.38
CA LEU A 298 -15.44 2.79 7.69
C LEU A 298 -15.62 4.25 7.29
N LEU A 299 -16.85 4.63 6.91
CA LEU A 299 -17.20 5.95 6.39
C LEU A 299 -18.32 6.61 7.22
N ASN A 300 -18.22 7.93 7.41
CA ASN A 300 -19.28 8.75 8.02
C ASN A 300 -20.36 9.13 6.98
N GLU A 301 -21.37 9.90 7.41
CA GLU A 301 -22.48 10.32 6.55
C GLU A 301 -22.08 11.23 5.38
N ASN A 302 -20.86 11.78 5.37
CA ASN A 302 -20.36 12.58 4.26
C ASN A 302 -19.55 11.74 3.25
N GLY A 303 -19.42 10.42 3.48
CA GLY A 303 -18.47 9.57 2.76
C GLY A 303 -17.02 9.78 3.19
N GLY A 304 -16.78 10.56 4.25
CA GLY A 304 -15.46 10.80 4.81
C GLY A 304 -15.00 9.66 5.71
N THR A 305 -13.70 9.49 5.84
CA THR A 305 -13.11 8.33 6.51
C THR A 305 -13.16 8.44 8.04
N TYR A 306 -13.34 7.31 8.73
CA TYR A 306 -13.12 7.26 10.17
C TYR A 306 -11.63 7.09 10.48
N VAL A 307 -11.05 8.14 11.07
CA VAL A 307 -9.66 8.15 11.55
C VAL A 307 -9.61 7.57 12.96
N ARG A 308 -9.08 6.36 13.13
CA ARG A 308 -9.03 5.66 14.43
C ARG A 308 -7.72 5.94 15.16
N THR A 309 -7.83 6.33 16.43
CA THR A 309 -6.66 6.73 17.25
C THR A 309 -6.68 6.15 18.66
N GLU A 310 -5.49 5.99 19.23
CA GLU A 310 -5.29 5.60 20.63
C GLU A 310 -5.65 6.74 21.59
N ARG A 311 -5.75 6.43 22.89
CA ARG A 311 -6.07 7.45 23.92
C ARG A 311 -4.99 8.53 24.05
N GLY A 312 -3.73 8.19 23.77
CA GLY A 312 -2.56 9.02 24.03
C GLY A 312 -2.47 10.26 23.13
N LEU A 313 -2.26 11.43 23.74
CA LEU A 313 -2.08 12.70 23.04
C LEU A 313 -0.62 12.88 22.60
N LEU A 314 -0.43 13.35 21.38
CA LEU A 314 0.85 13.60 20.73
C LEU A 314 1.20 15.10 20.79
N GLN A 315 1.64 15.54 21.96
CA GLN A 315 1.82 16.97 22.28
C GLN A 315 3.12 17.61 21.79
N LYS A 316 4.05 16.84 21.20
CA LYS A 316 5.39 17.35 20.86
C LYS A 316 5.75 17.03 19.42
N GLY A 317 6.11 18.05 18.64
CA GLY A 317 6.85 17.91 17.39
C GLY A 317 8.34 18.09 17.67
N ILE A 318 9.16 17.07 17.37
CA ILE A 318 10.61 17.11 17.59
C ILE A 318 11.31 16.53 16.36
N ARG A 319 12.29 17.25 15.83
CA ARG A 319 13.07 16.81 14.68
C ARG A 319 13.98 15.66 15.09
N ALA A 320 13.78 14.49 14.50
CA ALA A 320 14.74 13.40 14.55
C ALA A 320 16.04 13.73 13.79
N GLU A 321 17.16 13.21 14.26
CA GLU A 321 18.47 13.36 13.61
C GLU A 321 18.85 12.13 12.77
N SER A 322 18.62 10.92 13.29
CA SER A 322 18.81 9.64 12.59
C SER A 322 18.26 8.46 13.42
N GLY A 323 18.35 7.24 12.88
CA GLY A 323 18.03 5.98 13.57
C GLY A 323 16.61 5.46 13.29
N GLY A 324 16.30 4.23 13.69
CA GLY A 324 15.02 3.56 13.38
C GLY A 324 13.95 3.59 14.50
N ALA A 325 14.10 4.47 15.49
CA ALA A 325 13.21 4.47 16.66
C ALA A 325 11.81 4.99 16.27
N TRP A 326 10.80 4.13 16.40
CA TRP A 326 9.40 4.45 16.03
C TRP A 326 8.89 5.73 16.70
N THR A 327 9.09 5.90 18.01
CA THR A 327 8.63 7.11 18.72
C THR A 327 9.33 8.39 18.24
N ALA A 328 10.57 8.30 17.79
CA ALA A 328 11.28 9.44 17.22
C ALA A 328 10.67 9.82 15.86
N GLY A 329 10.37 8.82 15.01
CA GLY A 329 9.63 9.00 13.75
C GLY A 329 8.28 9.68 13.95
N VAL A 330 7.45 9.17 14.87
CA VAL A 330 6.14 9.77 15.17
C VAL A 330 6.26 11.25 15.59
N ARG A 331 7.26 11.60 16.40
CA ARG A 331 7.50 12.99 16.82
C ARG A 331 8.05 13.87 15.71
N HIS A 332 8.86 13.31 14.81
CA HIS A 332 9.35 14.00 13.62
C HIS A 332 8.20 14.27 12.63
N THR A 333 7.36 13.28 12.35
CA THR A 333 6.18 13.47 11.51
C THR A 333 5.20 14.45 12.14
N ASN A 334 5.01 14.42 13.46
CA ASN A 334 4.18 15.41 14.14
C ASN A 334 4.74 16.83 14.04
N LEU A 335 6.06 16.99 14.05
CA LEU A 335 6.70 18.28 13.79
C LEU A 335 6.37 18.79 12.39
N PHE A 336 6.54 17.94 11.37
CA PHE A 336 6.16 18.25 9.99
C PHE A 336 4.71 18.71 9.91
N ASN A 337 3.78 17.93 10.45
CA ASN A 337 2.36 18.30 10.48
C ASN A 337 2.11 19.61 11.24
N THR A 338 2.85 19.91 12.31
CA THR A 338 2.69 21.17 13.07
C THR A 338 3.13 22.36 12.25
N MET A 339 4.25 22.24 11.54
CA MET A 339 4.69 23.29 10.63
C MET A 339 3.62 23.55 9.56
N GLU A 340 3.22 22.50 8.85
CA GLU A 340 2.35 22.65 7.67
C GLU A 340 0.92 23.06 7.99
N LEU A 341 0.32 22.50 9.05
CA LEU A 341 -1.11 22.69 9.32
C LEU A 341 -1.39 23.75 10.38
N ASP A 342 -0.46 23.97 11.32
CA ASP A 342 -0.70 24.85 12.47
C ASP A 342 0.06 26.18 12.38
N ILE A 343 1.27 26.21 11.79
CA ILE A 343 2.16 27.38 11.79
C ILE A 343 2.14 28.09 10.44
N HIS A 344 2.35 27.37 9.35
CA HIS A 344 2.27 27.92 8.00
C HIS A 344 0.82 28.31 7.67
N GLU A 345 0.68 29.48 7.03
CA GLU A 345 -0.60 29.98 6.52
C GLU A 345 -1.17 29.01 5.46
N GLU A 346 -2.49 29.04 5.24
CA GLU A 346 -3.13 28.05 4.35
C GLU A 346 -2.77 28.22 2.88
N ASP A 347 -2.32 29.42 2.51
CA ASP A 347 -1.82 29.80 1.18
C ASP A 347 -0.28 29.70 1.07
N TYR A 348 0.40 29.17 2.10
CA TYR A 348 1.85 29.01 2.05
C TYR A 348 2.27 27.96 1.01
N LEU A 349 3.10 28.41 0.08
CA LEU A 349 3.70 27.60 -0.98
C LEU A 349 5.21 27.89 -1.06
N PRO A 350 6.08 26.88 -0.85
CA PRO A 350 7.54 27.07 -0.85
C PRO A 350 8.09 27.56 -2.20
N GLU A 351 8.98 28.54 -2.20
CA GLU A 351 9.57 29.07 -3.44
C GLU A 351 10.42 28.03 -4.19
N ASN A 352 11.10 27.14 -3.47
CA ASN A 352 11.89 26.06 -4.07
C ASN A 352 10.99 25.05 -4.80
N LEU A 353 9.78 24.83 -4.32
CA LEU A 353 8.79 23.96 -4.97
C LEU A 353 8.25 24.60 -6.26
N ILE A 354 7.93 25.89 -6.24
CA ILE A 354 7.50 26.62 -7.45
C ILE A 354 8.59 26.55 -8.52
N LYS A 355 9.83 26.88 -8.16
CA LYS A 355 10.99 26.81 -9.07
C LYS A 355 11.19 25.41 -9.64
N HIS A 356 11.01 24.38 -8.79
CA HIS A 356 11.07 22.98 -9.22
C HIS A 356 10.03 22.68 -10.30
N TRP A 357 8.76 23.00 -10.06
CA TRP A 357 7.70 22.77 -11.06
C TRP A 357 7.90 23.56 -12.36
N GLU A 358 8.36 24.81 -12.28
CA GLU A 358 8.74 25.59 -13.47
C GLU A 358 9.87 24.92 -14.25
N SER A 359 10.91 24.44 -13.55
CA SER A 359 12.04 23.73 -14.17
C SER A 359 11.64 22.39 -14.79
N ALA A 360 10.61 21.73 -14.25
CA ALA A 360 10.01 20.52 -14.79
C ALA A 360 9.10 20.79 -16.01
N GLY A 361 8.88 22.06 -16.37
CA GLY A 361 8.06 22.46 -17.51
C GLY A 361 6.55 22.32 -17.27
N TYR A 362 6.11 22.33 -16.01
CA TYR A 362 4.69 22.25 -15.67
C TYR A 362 3.97 23.58 -15.93
N ASP A 363 2.72 23.51 -16.41
CA ASP A 363 1.84 24.68 -16.43
C ASP A 363 1.24 24.88 -15.04
N ILE A 364 2.03 25.46 -14.15
CA ILE A 364 1.69 25.57 -12.72
C ILE A 364 0.39 26.35 -12.45
N ARG A 365 -0.11 27.14 -13.41
CA ARG A 365 -1.36 27.90 -13.24
C ARG A 365 -2.61 27.09 -13.54
N HIS A 366 -2.49 26.01 -14.32
CA HIS A 366 -3.64 25.25 -14.79
C HIS A 366 -3.57 23.77 -14.46
N LYS A 367 -2.36 23.19 -14.43
CA LYS A 367 -2.16 21.76 -14.20
C LYS A 367 -0.77 21.45 -13.68
N ILE A 368 -0.72 20.97 -12.44
CA ILE A 368 0.46 20.35 -11.85
C ILE A 368 0.18 18.85 -11.81
N PRO A 369 0.86 18.03 -12.63
CA PRO A 369 0.68 16.59 -12.57
C PRO A 369 1.24 16.04 -11.26
N VAL A 370 0.66 14.96 -10.74
CA VAL A 370 1.36 14.16 -9.74
C VAL A 370 2.63 13.64 -10.39
N ALA A 371 3.79 13.93 -9.81
CA ALA A 371 5.08 13.54 -10.37
C ALA A 371 5.05 12.07 -10.78
N SER A 372 5.46 11.77 -12.02
CA SER A 372 5.73 10.40 -12.41
C SER A 372 6.81 9.88 -11.46
N GLY A 373 6.67 8.62 -11.03
CA GLY A 373 7.68 7.97 -10.20
C GLY A 373 9.10 8.19 -10.73
N ASP A 374 9.25 8.29 -12.05
CA ASP A 374 10.52 8.34 -12.75
C ASP A 374 11.36 9.59 -12.46
N ASN A 375 10.74 10.73 -12.14
CA ASN A 375 11.47 11.98 -11.92
C ASN A 375 11.98 12.14 -10.48
N PHE A 376 11.50 11.34 -9.53
CA PHE A 376 11.80 11.52 -8.11
C PHE A 376 13.31 11.44 -7.80
N ILE A 377 14.08 10.63 -8.53
CA ILE A 377 15.53 10.57 -8.33
C ILE A 377 16.19 11.90 -8.68
N TYR A 378 15.80 12.51 -9.80
CA TYR A 378 16.30 13.82 -10.20
C TYR A 378 15.87 14.87 -9.20
N THR A 379 14.59 14.88 -8.80
CA THR A 379 14.07 15.78 -7.76
C THR A 379 14.90 15.68 -6.48
N ALA A 380 15.21 14.48 -5.99
CA ALA A 380 15.96 14.27 -4.75
C ALA A 380 17.41 14.78 -4.81
N HIS A 381 18.03 14.75 -5.99
CA HIS A 381 19.40 15.20 -6.22
C HIS A 381 19.49 16.71 -6.52
N THR A 382 18.55 17.27 -7.29
CA THR A 382 18.61 18.67 -7.73
C THR A 382 17.93 19.65 -6.78
N SER A 383 17.03 19.15 -5.93
CA SER A 383 16.18 19.97 -5.07
C SER A 383 16.24 19.45 -3.63
N GLN A 384 16.21 20.37 -2.67
CA GLN A 384 16.23 20.04 -1.24
C GLN A 384 14.94 20.57 -0.58
N PRO A 385 14.29 19.77 0.28
CA PRO A 385 13.16 20.25 1.06
C PRO A 385 13.62 21.31 2.08
N GLU A 386 12.66 22.10 2.56
CA GLU A 386 12.95 23.03 3.66
C GLU A 386 13.30 22.27 4.94
N LYS A 387 14.27 22.80 5.70
CA LYS A 387 14.68 22.18 6.96
C LYS A 387 13.64 22.47 8.03
N LEU A 388 13.04 21.42 8.57
CA LEU A 388 12.19 21.53 9.75
C LEU A 388 12.98 22.15 10.94
N PRO A 389 12.33 23.00 11.76
CA PRO A 389 12.96 23.53 12.97
C PRO A 389 13.22 22.42 13.99
N PRO A 390 14.00 22.63 15.06
CA PRO A 390 14.29 21.58 16.04
C PRO A 390 13.03 21.04 16.75
N ARG A 391 12.04 21.90 16.98
CA ARG A 391 10.79 21.59 17.68
C ARG A 391 9.69 22.58 17.34
N ALA A 392 8.45 22.15 17.51
CA ALA A 392 7.26 23.00 17.46
C ALA A 392 6.16 22.44 18.37
N THR A 393 5.24 23.30 18.78
CA THR A 393 4.09 22.92 19.62
C THR A 393 2.84 22.85 18.75
N PRO A 394 2.17 21.69 18.65
CA PRO A 394 0.90 21.59 17.93
C PRO A 394 -0.17 22.53 18.51
N ARG A 395 -0.94 23.17 17.63
CA ARG A 395 -2.12 23.99 17.99
C ARG A 395 -3.42 23.19 17.96
N ARG A 396 -3.42 22.03 17.30
CA ARG A 396 -4.54 21.09 17.24
C ARG A 396 -4.25 19.85 18.10
N PRO A 397 -5.27 19.24 18.73
CA PRO A 397 -5.11 17.94 19.37
C PRO A 397 -4.75 16.89 18.31
N ARG A 398 -3.74 16.08 18.60
CA ARG A 398 -3.28 14.99 17.74
C ARG A 398 -3.03 13.76 18.59
N PHE A 399 -3.34 12.59 18.07
CA PHE A 399 -3.31 11.34 18.82
C PHE A 399 -2.45 10.32 18.10
N PHE A 400 -2.01 9.29 18.83
CA PHE A 400 -1.33 8.17 18.19
C PHE A 400 -2.30 7.40 17.30
N ALA A 401 -1.90 7.12 16.05
CA ALA A 401 -2.66 6.24 15.18
C ALA A 401 -2.78 4.83 15.79
N THR A 402 -3.92 4.18 15.61
CA THR A 402 -4.09 2.77 15.98
C THR A 402 -3.32 1.86 15.03
N HIS A 403 -3.01 0.64 15.48
CA HIS A 403 -2.60 -0.43 14.56
C HIS A 403 -3.87 -1.18 14.14
N ALA A 404 -4.57 -0.63 13.16
CA ALA A 404 -5.85 -1.13 12.67
C ALA A 404 -6.01 -0.69 11.21
N PRO A 405 -6.95 -1.29 10.44
CA PRO A 405 -7.17 -0.89 9.06
C PRO A 405 -7.38 0.62 8.92
N PHE A 406 -6.73 1.20 7.92
CA PHE A 406 -6.89 2.61 7.58
C PHE A 406 -7.72 2.75 6.32
N VAL A 407 -8.66 3.69 6.32
CA VAL A 407 -9.44 4.02 5.12
C VAL A 407 -8.83 5.27 4.52
N TYR A 408 -8.37 5.16 3.29
CA TYR A 408 -7.61 6.19 2.60
C TYR A 408 -8.37 6.78 1.43
N CYS A 409 -8.24 8.09 1.28
CA CYS A 409 -8.73 8.85 0.14
C CYS A 409 -7.58 9.07 -0.83
N THR A 410 -7.72 8.58 -2.06
CA THR A 410 -6.68 8.60 -3.09
C THR A 410 -6.22 10.03 -3.42
N ARG A 411 -7.16 10.99 -3.49
CA ARG A 411 -6.86 12.42 -3.72
C ARG A 411 -5.89 13.01 -2.70
N MET A 412 -5.97 12.57 -1.44
CA MET A 412 -5.04 13.07 -0.42
C MET A 412 -3.60 12.62 -0.72
N PHE A 413 -3.41 11.37 -1.16
CA PHE A 413 -2.08 10.89 -1.53
C PHE A 413 -1.52 11.58 -2.77
N GLU A 414 -2.36 11.85 -3.77
CA GLU A 414 -1.98 12.65 -4.94
C GLU A 414 -1.50 14.04 -4.53
N PHE A 415 -2.27 14.73 -3.68
CA PHE A 415 -1.89 16.03 -3.14
C PHE A 415 -0.58 15.95 -2.35
N LEU A 416 -0.44 15.01 -1.42
CA LEU A 416 0.78 14.87 -0.62
C LEU A 416 2.01 14.61 -1.51
N ASN A 417 1.88 13.76 -2.54
CA ASN A 417 2.97 13.48 -3.50
C ASN A 417 3.27 14.66 -4.44
N THR A 418 2.37 15.64 -4.55
CA THR A 418 2.59 16.83 -5.38
C THR A 418 3.11 17.99 -4.55
N ARG A 419 2.43 18.32 -3.44
CA ARG A 419 2.80 19.43 -2.54
C ARG A 419 4.09 19.16 -1.76
N TYR A 420 4.37 17.89 -1.46
CA TYR A 420 5.55 17.48 -0.70
C TYR A 420 6.47 16.57 -1.52
N GLU A 421 6.51 16.81 -2.84
CA GLU A 421 7.35 16.05 -3.77
C GLU A 421 8.82 16.09 -3.32
N LEU A 422 9.34 17.24 -2.87
CA LEU A 422 10.74 17.40 -2.45
C LEU A 422 11.05 16.58 -1.20
N GLU A 423 10.17 16.59 -0.20
CA GLU A 423 10.30 15.83 1.03
C GLU A 423 10.22 14.33 0.77
N ILE A 424 9.25 13.89 -0.04
CA ILE A 424 9.06 12.49 -0.38
C ILE A 424 10.21 11.98 -1.24
N ALA A 425 10.69 12.76 -2.21
CA ALA A 425 11.87 12.43 -3.02
C ALA A 425 13.10 12.23 -2.14
N ALA A 426 13.40 13.22 -1.29
CA ALA A 426 14.56 13.18 -0.41
C ALA A 426 14.50 12.00 0.57
N ASN A 427 13.33 11.74 1.19
CA ASN A 427 13.17 10.62 2.11
C ASN A 427 13.27 9.27 1.39
N THR A 428 12.64 9.11 0.23
CA THR A 428 12.68 7.87 -0.56
C THR A 428 14.11 7.52 -0.98
N MET A 429 14.92 8.51 -1.37
CA MET A 429 16.33 8.30 -1.72
C MET A 429 17.21 7.99 -0.51
N ASN A 430 17.01 8.72 0.60
CA ASN A 430 17.91 8.66 1.75
C ASN A 430 17.57 7.54 2.73
N ASN A 431 16.29 7.22 2.91
CA ASN A 431 15.75 6.27 3.86
C ASN A 431 15.28 5.02 3.10
N ARG A 432 16.21 4.13 2.75
CA ARG A 432 15.92 2.84 2.08
C ARG A 432 15.36 1.76 3.02
N GLY A 433 15.12 2.14 4.26
CA GLY A 433 14.53 1.34 5.32
C GLY A 433 14.18 2.30 6.46
N ARG A 434 13.23 1.85 7.31
CA ARG A 434 12.59 2.71 8.31
C ARG A 434 13.56 3.58 9.10
N SER A 435 13.32 4.88 9.01
CA SER A 435 14.05 5.95 9.66
C SER A 435 13.13 6.81 10.53
N ALA A 436 13.70 7.38 11.59
CA ALA A 436 13.02 8.37 12.42
C ALA A 436 12.85 9.72 11.69
N THR A 437 13.53 9.92 10.56
CA THR A 437 13.35 11.10 9.69
C THR A 437 12.29 10.91 8.61
N ASP A 438 11.62 9.76 8.57
CA ASP A 438 10.51 9.55 7.66
C ASP A 438 9.27 10.38 8.03
N LEU A 439 8.42 10.53 7.03
CA LEU A 439 7.03 10.92 7.20
C LEU A 439 6.19 9.66 7.35
N PHE A 440 5.80 9.33 8.58
CA PHE A 440 4.98 8.14 8.85
C PHE A 440 3.57 8.35 8.29
N THR A 441 3.24 7.60 7.25
CA THR A 441 2.06 7.78 6.41
C THR A 441 0.75 7.95 7.18
N PRO A 442 0.40 7.09 8.16
CA PRO A 442 -0.85 7.26 8.90
C PRO A 442 -0.94 8.60 9.64
N PHE A 443 0.18 9.11 10.14
CA PHE A 443 0.20 10.37 10.89
C PHE A 443 0.10 11.59 9.98
N VAL A 444 0.73 11.55 8.79
CA VAL A 444 0.57 12.61 7.79
C VAL A 444 -0.88 12.60 7.28
N TYR A 445 -1.35 11.47 6.75
CA TYR A 445 -2.69 11.35 6.18
C TYR A 445 -3.77 11.79 7.19
N ASN A 446 -3.75 11.25 8.41
CA ASN A 446 -4.74 11.58 9.44
C ASN A 446 -4.75 13.07 9.80
N ALA A 447 -3.59 13.73 9.79
CA ALA A 447 -3.53 15.15 10.11
C ALA A 447 -4.13 16.01 8.99
N PHE A 448 -3.81 15.71 7.73
CA PHE A 448 -4.30 16.47 6.59
C PHE A 448 -5.80 16.24 6.32
N ILE A 449 -6.27 14.99 6.39
CA ILE A 449 -7.69 14.68 6.15
C ILE A 449 -8.61 15.32 7.20
N MET A 450 -8.11 15.50 8.43
CA MET A 450 -8.85 16.14 9.51
C MET A 450 -8.81 17.66 9.46
N ALA A 451 -7.74 18.26 8.93
CA ALA A 451 -7.51 19.71 9.02
C ALA A 451 -7.77 20.46 7.71
N ARG A 452 -7.49 19.85 6.55
CA ARG A 452 -7.51 20.53 5.24
C ARG A 452 -7.90 19.60 4.08
N PRO A 453 -9.04 18.88 4.15
CA PRO A 453 -9.44 17.94 3.10
C PRO A 453 -9.59 18.59 1.71
N TRP A 454 -9.99 19.86 1.61
CA TRP A 454 -10.12 20.60 0.33
C TRP A 454 -8.81 20.73 -0.44
N GLN A 455 -7.65 20.67 0.24
CA GLN A 455 -6.35 20.73 -0.43
C GLN A 455 -6.09 19.55 -1.36
N SER A 456 -6.81 18.43 -1.14
CA SER A 456 -6.71 17.25 -1.99
C SER A 456 -7.30 17.41 -3.39
N SER A 457 -8.01 18.52 -3.67
CA SER A 457 -8.50 18.79 -5.03
C SER A 457 -7.32 18.97 -5.99
N PRO A 458 -7.34 18.32 -7.18
CA PRO A 458 -6.32 18.54 -8.20
C PRO A 458 -6.32 19.98 -8.75
N HIS A 459 -7.36 20.77 -8.46
CA HIS A 459 -7.46 22.18 -8.83
C HIS A 459 -6.85 23.13 -7.79
N PHE A 460 -6.61 22.65 -6.55
CA PHE A 460 -6.15 23.50 -5.46
C PHE A 460 -4.72 24.04 -5.67
N LEU A 461 -3.75 23.17 -5.97
CA LEU A 461 -2.35 23.60 -6.15
C LEU A 461 -2.16 24.53 -7.36
N PRO A 462 -2.77 24.26 -8.53
CA PRO A 462 -2.69 25.20 -9.65
C PRO A 462 -3.33 26.56 -9.33
N TYR A 463 -4.48 26.55 -8.66
CA TYR A 463 -5.14 27.76 -8.18
C TYR A 463 -4.24 28.56 -7.22
N LEU A 464 -3.63 27.88 -6.24
CA LEU A 464 -2.75 28.52 -5.27
C LEU A 464 -1.49 29.10 -5.92
N ALA A 465 -0.90 28.39 -6.88
CA ALA A 465 0.25 28.88 -7.65
C ALA A 465 -0.11 30.13 -8.48
N ALA A 466 -1.27 30.13 -9.15
CA ALA A 466 -1.75 31.31 -9.88
C ALA A 466 -2.00 32.51 -8.95
N LEU A 467 -2.54 32.28 -7.76
CA LEU A 467 -2.74 33.32 -6.75
C LEU A 467 -1.41 33.89 -6.25
N HIS A 468 -0.41 33.04 -6.00
CA HIS A 468 0.93 33.46 -5.59
C HIS A 468 1.62 34.32 -6.66
N LEU A 469 1.56 33.91 -7.93
CA LEU A 469 2.12 34.68 -9.05
C LEU A 469 1.46 36.05 -9.20
N SER A 470 0.11 36.12 -9.16
CA SER A 470 -0.62 37.39 -9.22
C SER A 470 -0.21 38.35 -8.11
N ARG A 471 -0.01 37.85 -6.88
CA ARG A 471 0.43 38.66 -5.74
C ARG A 471 1.86 39.18 -5.92
N LYS A 472 2.75 38.35 -6.44
CA LYS A 472 4.16 38.71 -6.69
C LYS A 472 4.29 39.76 -7.81
N GLU A 473 3.41 39.71 -8.80
CA GLU A 473 3.41 40.60 -9.96
C GLU A 473 2.54 41.84 -9.78
N LYS A 474 1.89 42.02 -8.63
CA LYS A 474 0.92 43.10 -8.36
C LYS A 474 1.43 44.50 -8.73
N ASP A 475 2.72 44.76 -8.50
CA ASP A 475 3.36 46.05 -8.76
C ASP A 475 4.21 46.05 -10.06
N SER A 476 4.07 45.02 -10.91
CA SER A 476 4.75 44.94 -12.20
C SER A 476 4.09 45.85 -13.25
N ALA A 477 4.79 46.14 -14.35
CA ALA A 477 4.26 46.98 -15.44
C ALA A 477 2.98 46.39 -16.06
N GLU A 478 2.87 45.07 -16.09
CA GLU A 478 1.68 44.32 -16.51
C GLU A 478 1.33 43.28 -15.43
N PRO A 479 0.54 43.65 -14.38
CA PRO A 479 0.19 42.73 -13.32
C PRO A 479 -0.73 41.60 -13.81
N THR A 480 -0.40 40.35 -13.47
CA THR A 480 -1.33 39.23 -13.68
C THR A 480 -2.52 39.33 -12.73
N PRO A 481 -3.78 39.30 -13.23
CA PRO A 481 -4.95 39.34 -12.37
C PRO A 481 -5.05 38.07 -11.50
N PRO A 482 -5.63 38.17 -10.29
CA PRO A 482 -5.84 36.99 -9.45
C PRO A 482 -6.82 36.01 -10.11
N PRO A 483 -6.65 34.69 -9.91
CA PRO A 483 -7.60 33.70 -10.41
C PRO A 483 -8.99 33.89 -9.76
N PRO A 484 -10.08 33.51 -10.44
CA PRO A 484 -11.42 33.54 -9.84
C PRO A 484 -11.50 32.60 -8.63
N PRO A 485 -12.35 32.89 -7.61
CA PRO A 485 -12.48 32.03 -6.43
C PRO A 485 -12.72 30.56 -6.78
N LEU A 486 -11.95 29.67 -6.16
CA LEU A 486 -12.10 28.23 -6.35
C LEU A 486 -13.26 27.69 -5.50
N HIS A 487 -14.11 26.86 -6.09
CA HIS A 487 -15.08 26.05 -5.37
C HIS A 487 -14.63 24.59 -5.38
N VAL A 488 -14.63 23.94 -4.21
CA VAL A 488 -14.21 22.55 -4.04
C VAL A 488 -15.34 21.71 -3.46
N VAL A 489 -15.63 20.56 -4.07
CA VAL A 489 -16.63 19.61 -3.58
C VAL A 489 -15.94 18.48 -2.80
N LEU A 490 -16.32 18.30 -1.54
CA LEU A 490 -15.73 17.32 -0.62
C LEU A 490 -16.49 15.98 -0.70
N GLU A 491 -16.29 15.23 -1.78
CA GLU A 491 -17.03 13.98 -2.11
C GLU A 491 -16.14 12.79 -2.51
N ASN A 492 -14.84 12.88 -2.26
CA ASN A 492 -13.76 11.95 -2.63
C ASN A 492 -13.38 11.89 -4.12
N ASP A 493 -14.16 12.49 -5.01
CA ASP A 493 -13.88 12.54 -6.46
C ASP A 493 -13.12 13.82 -6.87
N ASP A 494 -13.58 15.00 -6.44
CA ASP A 494 -12.85 16.28 -6.53
C ASP A 494 -11.83 16.38 -5.38
N ALA A 495 -12.31 16.53 -4.15
CA ALA A 495 -11.50 16.47 -2.95
C ALA A 495 -12.08 15.46 -1.94
N CYS A 496 -11.26 15.00 -1.01
CA CYS A 496 -11.67 14.09 0.04
C CYS A 496 -12.82 14.63 0.87
N ALA A 497 -13.79 13.77 1.17
CA ALA A 497 -14.88 14.07 2.07
C ALA A 497 -14.38 14.27 3.51
N PRO A 498 -15.03 15.12 4.30
CA PRO A 498 -14.57 15.47 5.65
C PRO A 498 -14.59 14.25 6.57
N ALA A 499 -13.42 13.93 7.13
CA ALA A 499 -13.23 12.78 8.02
C ALA A 499 -13.84 12.98 9.41
N THR A 500 -13.87 11.90 10.19
CA THR A 500 -14.21 11.93 11.62
C THR A 500 -13.21 11.11 12.39
N LEU A 501 -12.58 11.72 13.39
CA LEU A 501 -11.62 11.03 14.24
C LEU A 501 -12.32 10.41 15.44
N LEU A 502 -12.11 9.11 15.62
CA LEU A 502 -12.58 8.30 16.73
C LEU A 502 -11.39 7.94 17.62
N ARG A 503 -11.31 8.57 18.79
CA ARG A 503 -10.30 8.30 19.82
C ARG A 503 -10.80 7.17 20.71
N ARG A 504 -9.89 6.25 21.10
CA ARG A 504 -10.20 5.19 22.07
C ARG A 504 -10.93 5.77 23.30
N PRO A 505 -12.05 5.17 23.74
CA PRO A 505 -12.60 3.88 23.31
C PRO A 505 -13.46 3.88 22.05
N ALA A 506 -13.88 5.04 21.50
CA ALA A 506 -14.70 5.12 20.28
C ALA A 506 -14.02 4.55 19.03
N SER A 507 -12.68 4.44 19.05
CA SER A 507 -11.94 3.77 17.98
C SER A 507 -12.28 2.29 17.82
N GLU A 508 -12.86 1.63 18.84
CA GLU A 508 -13.16 0.19 18.85
C GLU A 508 -12.00 -0.70 18.38
N THR A 509 -10.78 -0.31 18.76
CA THR A 509 -9.52 -0.97 18.37
C THR A 509 -8.73 -1.45 19.58
N ILE A 510 -7.99 -2.54 19.41
CA ILE A 510 -7.02 -3.01 20.40
C ILE A 510 -5.67 -3.30 19.77
N TYR A 511 -4.64 -2.64 20.29
CA TYR A 511 -3.26 -3.04 20.06
C TYR A 511 -2.91 -4.28 20.90
N GLY A 512 -2.51 -5.35 20.22
CA GLY A 512 -2.00 -6.58 20.82
C GLY A 512 -0.52 -6.76 20.51
N LYS A 513 0.24 -7.25 21.51
CA LYS A 513 1.62 -7.70 21.31
C LYS A 513 1.77 -9.10 21.87
N PHE A 514 2.06 -10.06 21.00
CA PHE A 514 2.41 -11.41 21.42
C PHE A 514 3.89 -11.46 21.83
N VAL A 515 4.21 -12.27 22.84
CA VAL A 515 5.56 -12.38 23.40
C VAL A 515 5.94 -13.86 23.63
N ASP A 516 7.21 -14.13 23.94
CA ASP A 516 7.69 -15.46 24.36
C ASP A 516 7.23 -15.81 25.80
N ASN A 517 5.96 -15.55 26.12
CA ASN A 517 5.32 -15.84 27.41
C ASN A 517 3.84 -16.20 27.21
N PHE A 518 3.50 -17.47 27.47
CA PHE A 518 2.15 -18.00 27.27
C PHE A 518 1.07 -17.33 28.13
N GLU A 519 1.41 -16.93 29.36
CA GLU A 519 0.44 -16.32 30.28
C GLU A 519 0.17 -14.86 29.91
N ASP A 520 1.18 -14.12 29.43
CA ASP A 520 0.98 -12.80 28.84
C ASP A 520 0.07 -12.86 27.61
N ASN A 521 0.33 -13.83 26.72
CA ASN A 521 -0.49 -14.05 25.53
C ASN A 521 -1.93 -14.46 25.89
N LYS A 522 -2.12 -15.34 26.88
CA LYS A 522 -3.47 -15.71 27.38
C LYS A 522 -4.22 -14.49 27.93
N ARG A 523 -3.55 -13.60 28.67
CA ARG A 523 -4.18 -12.35 29.16
C ARG A 523 -4.61 -11.45 28.02
N LEU A 524 -3.79 -11.34 26.97
CA LEU A 524 -4.16 -10.60 25.76
C LEU A 524 -5.38 -11.23 25.06
N ILE A 525 -5.38 -12.55 24.87
CA ILE A 525 -6.50 -13.30 24.28
C ILE A 525 -7.80 -13.08 25.07
N GLN A 526 -7.75 -13.23 26.39
CA GLN A 526 -8.91 -12.99 27.27
C GLN A 526 -9.41 -11.55 27.14
N ARG A 527 -8.50 -10.58 27.05
CA ARG A 527 -8.85 -9.18 26.85
C ARG A 527 -9.57 -8.96 25.53
N LEU A 528 -9.07 -9.55 24.43
CA LEU A 528 -9.71 -9.47 23.11
C LEU A 528 -11.11 -10.08 23.13
N GLN A 529 -11.28 -11.24 23.77
CA GLN A 529 -12.57 -11.91 23.93
C GLN A 529 -13.57 -11.08 24.75
N GLN A 530 -13.12 -10.50 25.87
CA GLN A 530 -13.97 -9.71 26.77
C GLN A 530 -14.39 -8.37 26.15
N SER A 531 -13.48 -7.69 25.45
CA SER A 531 -13.74 -6.38 24.87
C SER A 531 -14.40 -6.44 23.51
N ASN A 532 -14.19 -7.54 22.77
CA ASN A 532 -14.76 -7.80 21.45
C ASN A 532 -14.70 -6.57 20.52
N PRO A 533 -13.50 -6.01 20.28
CA PRO A 533 -13.33 -4.80 19.47
C PRO A 533 -13.77 -5.04 18.03
N LEU A 534 -13.91 -3.98 17.24
CA LEU A 534 -14.15 -4.10 15.80
C LEU A 534 -12.89 -4.61 15.09
N PHE A 535 -11.74 -4.02 15.46
CA PHE A 535 -10.43 -4.36 14.91
C PHE A 535 -9.41 -4.61 16.01
N PHE A 536 -8.43 -5.46 15.74
CA PHE A 536 -7.23 -5.57 16.56
C PHE A 536 -6.03 -5.85 15.67
N ASN A 537 -4.83 -5.67 16.22
CA ASN A 537 -3.62 -6.21 15.60
C ASN A 537 -2.85 -7.10 16.56
N ILE A 538 -1.93 -7.89 16.01
CA ILE A 538 -0.97 -8.68 16.79
C ILE A 538 0.44 -8.39 16.31
N ASN A 539 1.15 -7.56 17.06
CA ASN A 539 2.55 -7.27 16.79
C ASN A 539 3.47 -8.37 17.35
N ASP A 540 4.47 -8.74 16.57
CA ASP A 540 5.51 -9.71 16.91
C ASP A 540 6.50 -9.18 17.96
N GLY A 541 6.34 -9.65 19.19
CA GLY A 541 7.31 -9.50 20.28
C GLY A 541 8.05 -10.78 20.62
N PHE A 542 8.04 -11.80 19.77
CA PHE A 542 8.48 -13.16 20.10
C PHE A 542 9.34 -13.79 19.00
N GLY A 543 10.21 -14.73 19.38
CA GLY A 543 11.08 -15.49 18.48
C GLY A 543 10.87 -17.01 18.51
N GLY A 544 10.20 -17.52 19.55
CA GLY A 544 10.03 -18.94 19.81
C GLY A 544 8.90 -19.61 19.03
N GLU A 545 9.14 -20.85 18.60
CA GLU A 545 8.19 -21.69 17.86
C GLU A 545 6.89 -21.96 18.65
N ASN A 546 7.00 -22.12 19.97
CA ASN A 546 5.85 -22.34 20.84
C ASN A 546 4.86 -21.17 20.85
N SER A 547 5.35 -19.92 20.84
CA SER A 547 4.49 -18.74 20.73
C SER A 547 3.88 -18.60 19.33
N SER A 548 4.60 -19.01 18.28
CA SER A 548 4.03 -19.10 16.92
C SER A 548 2.86 -20.08 16.87
N MET A 549 3.00 -21.27 17.48
CA MET A 549 1.91 -22.25 17.54
C MET A 549 0.71 -21.72 18.35
N GLN A 550 0.93 -21.06 19.48
CA GLN A 550 -0.15 -20.47 20.28
C GLN A 550 -0.91 -19.38 19.50
N LEU A 551 -0.19 -18.51 18.78
CA LEU A 551 -0.80 -17.49 17.93
C LEU A 551 -1.66 -18.12 16.83
N LYS A 552 -1.10 -19.11 16.13
CA LYS A 552 -1.80 -19.84 15.07
C LYS A 552 -3.05 -20.56 15.58
N GLU A 553 -2.96 -21.22 16.73
CA GLU A 553 -4.12 -21.86 17.37
C GLU A 553 -5.21 -20.83 17.67
N PHE A 554 -4.85 -19.70 18.30
CA PHE A 554 -5.78 -18.61 18.59
C PHE A 554 -6.45 -18.04 17.34
N LEU A 555 -5.67 -17.68 16.31
CA LEU A 555 -6.18 -17.12 15.07
C LEU A 555 -7.04 -18.12 14.29
N SER A 556 -6.65 -19.39 14.25
CA SER A 556 -7.44 -20.46 13.63
C SER A 556 -8.77 -20.70 14.33
N GLY A 557 -8.82 -20.51 15.66
CA GLY A 557 -10.05 -20.57 16.44
C GLY A 557 -10.99 -19.40 16.17
N LEU A 558 -10.45 -18.19 15.98
CA LEU A 558 -11.24 -16.99 15.64
C LEU A 558 -11.73 -16.99 14.20
N PHE A 559 -10.88 -17.42 13.27
CA PHE A 559 -11.12 -17.35 11.82
C PHE A 559 -10.99 -18.75 11.19
N PRO A 560 -11.90 -19.68 11.52
CA PRO A 560 -11.78 -21.08 11.10
C PRO A 560 -12.10 -21.28 9.62
N LYS A 561 -12.87 -20.38 9.01
CA LYS A 561 -13.31 -20.51 7.62
C LYS A 561 -12.18 -20.15 6.66
N PRO A 562 -11.86 -21.01 5.68
CA PRO A 562 -10.85 -20.71 4.69
C PRO A 562 -11.31 -19.60 3.73
N VAL A 563 -10.34 -18.84 3.22
CA VAL A 563 -10.55 -17.90 2.11
C VAL A 563 -10.98 -18.68 0.87
N TYR A 564 -11.76 -18.08 -0.04
CA TYR A 564 -12.22 -18.75 -1.26
C TYR A 564 -11.08 -19.44 -2.06
N VAL A 565 -9.97 -18.74 -2.27
CA VAL A 565 -8.80 -19.23 -3.03
C VAL A 565 -7.78 -19.98 -2.16
N GLU A 566 -8.13 -20.32 -0.92
CA GLU A 566 -7.21 -21.04 -0.05
C GLU A 566 -7.09 -22.53 -0.44
N ARG A 567 -5.89 -23.09 -0.23
CA ARG A 567 -5.66 -24.54 -0.31
C ARG A 567 -6.46 -25.26 0.76
N SER A 568 -7.32 -26.18 0.34
CA SER A 568 -8.12 -27.03 1.23
C SER A 568 -7.59 -28.46 1.20
N ALA A 569 -7.44 -29.11 2.37
CA ALA A 569 -7.02 -30.52 2.44
C ALA A 569 -7.99 -31.48 1.71
N THR A 570 -9.25 -31.08 1.56
CA THR A 570 -10.28 -31.77 0.78
C THR A 570 -10.75 -30.87 -0.36
N GLY A 571 -10.29 -31.12 -1.58
CA GLY A 571 -10.88 -30.51 -2.77
C GLY A 571 -12.23 -31.18 -3.09
N PRO A 572 -13.33 -30.45 -3.29
CA PRO A 572 -14.55 -31.05 -3.81
C PRO A 572 -14.29 -31.58 -5.24
N ALA A 573 -14.91 -32.72 -5.59
CA ALA A 573 -14.83 -33.31 -6.93
C ALA A 573 -15.20 -32.33 -8.06
N SER A 574 -15.94 -31.25 -7.76
CA SER A 574 -16.31 -30.20 -8.70
C SER A 574 -15.13 -29.37 -9.23
N GLN A 575 -13.96 -29.39 -8.59
CA GLN A 575 -12.80 -28.60 -9.02
C GLN A 575 -11.85 -29.34 -9.97
N GLU A 576 -12.05 -30.64 -10.19
CA GLU A 576 -11.18 -31.47 -11.03
C GLU A 576 -11.00 -30.91 -12.46
N PRO A 577 -12.05 -30.43 -13.16
CA PRO A 577 -11.89 -29.86 -14.50
C PRO A 577 -11.02 -28.58 -14.50
N TYR A 578 -11.14 -27.75 -13.46
CA TYR A 578 -10.38 -26.49 -13.35
C TYR A 578 -8.90 -26.77 -13.07
N ASN A 579 -8.62 -27.69 -12.14
CA ASN A 579 -7.25 -28.07 -11.80
C ASN A 579 -6.56 -28.71 -13.01
N LYS A 580 -7.25 -29.59 -13.74
CA LYS A 580 -6.72 -30.20 -14.96
C LYS A 580 -6.44 -29.17 -16.06
N ALA A 581 -7.34 -28.20 -16.24
CA ALA A 581 -7.13 -27.11 -17.19
C ALA A 581 -5.92 -26.26 -16.79
N PHE A 582 -5.82 -25.83 -15.53
CA PHE A 582 -4.68 -25.09 -15.00
C PHE A 582 -3.36 -25.84 -15.21
N GLU A 583 -3.28 -27.10 -14.77
CA GLU A 583 -2.08 -27.94 -14.94
C GLU A 583 -1.67 -28.09 -16.41
N GLY A 584 -2.65 -28.19 -17.31
CA GLY A 584 -2.43 -28.19 -18.75
C GLY A 584 -1.84 -26.87 -19.23
N LEU A 585 -2.49 -25.75 -18.89
CA LEU A 585 -2.07 -24.40 -19.29
C LEU A 585 -0.65 -24.09 -18.84
N MET A 586 -0.28 -24.47 -17.61
CA MET A 586 1.05 -24.24 -17.04
C MET A 586 2.17 -25.05 -17.72
N LYS A 587 1.82 -26.01 -18.61
CA LYS A 587 2.76 -26.83 -19.39
C LYS A 587 2.80 -26.45 -20.86
N LEU A 588 1.85 -25.66 -21.35
CA LEU A 588 1.86 -25.18 -22.73
C LEU A 588 3.08 -24.29 -23.01
N PRO A 589 3.49 -24.12 -24.27
CA PRO A 589 4.49 -23.12 -24.62
C PRO A 589 4.04 -21.71 -24.25
N LEU A 590 4.95 -20.92 -23.70
CA LEU A 590 4.79 -19.49 -23.47
C LEU A 590 5.62 -18.72 -24.48
N VAL A 591 4.95 -17.97 -25.36
CA VAL A 591 5.59 -17.13 -26.38
C VAL A 591 5.70 -15.70 -25.85
N ILE A 592 6.91 -15.18 -25.74
CA ILE A 592 7.16 -13.82 -25.24
C ILE A 592 7.77 -13.00 -26.37
N PHE A 593 7.02 -12.01 -26.86
CA PHE A 593 7.52 -11.06 -27.84
C PHE A 593 8.15 -9.86 -27.15
N ALA A 594 9.35 -9.48 -27.60
CA ALA A 594 9.96 -8.22 -27.21
C ALA A 594 10.66 -7.53 -28.39
N SER A 595 10.69 -6.20 -28.37
CA SER A 595 11.40 -5.41 -29.38
C SER A 595 12.92 -5.48 -29.23
N TYR A 596 13.41 -5.75 -28.02
CA TYR A 596 14.84 -5.66 -27.68
C TYR A 596 15.27 -6.88 -26.87
N LYS A 597 16.47 -7.40 -27.16
CA LYS A 597 17.04 -8.56 -26.44
C LYS A 597 17.16 -8.31 -24.93
N GLU A 598 17.47 -7.08 -24.53
CA GLU A 598 17.61 -6.71 -23.11
C GLU A 598 16.31 -6.86 -22.30
N ALA A 599 15.15 -6.97 -22.96
CA ALA A 599 13.88 -7.23 -22.29
C ALA A 599 13.67 -8.71 -21.92
N PHE A 600 14.47 -9.64 -22.46
CA PHE A 600 14.20 -11.07 -22.30
C PHE A 600 14.45 -11.59 -20.88
N CYS A 601 15.60 -11.28 -20.29
CA CYS A 601 15.90 -11.66 -18.92
C CYS A 601 14.84 -11.16 -17.89
N PRO A 602 14.49 -9.87 -17.87
CA PRO A 602 13.47 -9.35 -16.96
C PRO A 602 12.09 -9.99 -17.23
N LEU A 603 11.69 -10.22 -18.48
CA LEU A 603 10.44 -10.89 -18.82
C LEU A 603 10.41 -12.33 -18.31
N LEU A 604 11.53 -13.05 -18.44
CA LEU A 604 11.64 -14.42 -17.97
C LEU A 604 11.57 -14.49 -16.44
N ARG A 605 12.28 -13.60 -15.75
CA ARG A 605 12.32 -13.59 -14.28
C ARG A 605 11.02 -13.08 -13.66
N SER A 606 10.26 -12.23 -14.35
CA SER A 606 8.95 -11.77 -13.87
C SER A 606 7.91 -12.87 -13.73
N LEU A 607 8.10 -14.01 -14.44
CA LEU A 607 7.26 -15.19 -14.31
C LEU A 607 7.20 -15.74 -12.87
N ARG A 608 8.22 -15.49 -12.04
CA ARG A 608 8.20 -15.85 -10.62
C ARG A 608 7.02 -15.26 -9.85
N VAL A 609 6.58 -14.06 -10.23
CA VAL A 609 5.40 -13.41 -9.67
C VAL A 609 4.20 -13.63 -10.58
N ALA A 610 4.38 -13.47 -11.88
CA ALA A 610 3.28 -13.48 -12.84
C ALA A 610 2.61 -14.84 -12.98
N MET A 611 3.40 -15.92 -13.03
CA MET A 611 2.92 -17.29 -13.20
C MET A 611 3.85 -18.27 -12.46
N PRO A 612 3.85 -18.28 -11.11
CA PRO A 612 4.83 -19.04 -10.31
C PRO A 612 4.83 -20.56 -10.54
N GLN A 613 3.74 -21.11 -11.09
CA GLN A 613 3.59 -22.55 -11.38
C GLN A 613 3.83 -22.89 -12.86
N PHE A 614 4.15 -21.91 -13.69
CA PHE A 614 4.44 -22.16 -15.10
C PHE A 614 5.74 -22.97 -15.24
N THR A 615 5.67 -24.08 -15.97
CA THR A 615 6.77 -25.03 -16.18
C THR A 615 6.95 -25.43 -17.64
N GLY A 616 6.09 -24.93 -18.52
CA GLY A 616 6.21 -25.13 -19.97
C GLY A 616 7.47 -24.49 -20.56
N PRO A 617 7.78 -24.80 -21.82
CA PRO A 617 8.89 -24.17 -22.55
C PRO A 617 8.57 -22.69 -22.81
N VAL A 618 9.60 -21.84 -22.77
CA VAL A 618 9.51 -20.41 -23.06
C VAL A 618 10.16 -20.13 -24.41
N ILE A 619 9.43 -19.49 -25.30
CA ILE A 619 9.93 -19.02 -26.60
C ILE A 619 10.09 -17.51 -26.52
N LEU A 620 11.33 -17.04 -26.62
CA LEU A 620 11.66 -15.62 -26.66
C LEU A 620 11.75 -15.17 -28.12
N VAL A 621 10.84 -14.30 -28.53
CA VAL A 621 10.67 -13.91 -29.93
C VAL A 621 11.11 -12.48 -30.16
N ARG A 622 12.01 -12.29 -31.14
CA ARG A 622 12.30 -10.99 -31.75
C ARG A 622 11.71 -10.92 -33.14
N ASN A 623 11.28 -9.72 -33.54
CA ASN A 623 11.01 -9.45 -34.95
C ASN A 623 12.34 -9.27 -35.71
N ASP A 624 12.43 -9.79 -36.93
CA ASP A 624 13.53 -9.47 -37.85
C ASP A 624 13.34 -8.08 -38.46
N ASP A 625 13.71 -7.04 -37.69
CA ASP A 625 13.66 -5.67 -38.17
C ASP A 625 14.79 -5.32 -39.16
N LYS A 626 15.72 -6.24 -39.48
CA LYS A 626 16.73 -6.00 -40.54
C LYS A 626 16.06 -5.73 -41.89
N ALA A 627 14.90 -6.33 -42.13
CA ALA A 627 14.08 -6.06 -43.31
C ALA A 627 13.56 -4.61 -43.39
N LYS A 628 13.54 -3.86 -42.27
CA LYS A 628 13.04 -2.47 -42.18
C LYS A 628 14.14 -1.42 -41.92
N GLY A 629 15.42 -1.81 -41.88
CA GLY A 629 16.55 -0.88 -41.72
C GLY A 629 16.58 -0.13 -40.39
N LYS A 630 15.92 -0.62 -39.34
CA LYS A 630 15.89 -0.01 -38.01
C LYS A 630 16.64 -0.91 -37.02
N GLU A 631 17.94 -0.68 -36.85
CA GLU A 631 18.69 -1.23 -35.72
C GLU A 631 18.69 -0.21 -34.59
N ASN A 632 17.55 0.06 -33.96
CA ASN A 632 17.60 0.79 -32.68
C ASN A 632 18.12 -0.19 -31.63
N ASP A 633 19.43 -0.38 -31.53
CA ASP A 633 20.02 -0.96 -30.33
C ASP A 633 19.75 0.01 -29.16
N LEU A 634 19.23 -0.50 -28.05
CA LEU A 634 18.94 0.31 -26.86
C LEU A 634 20.19 1.03 -26.36
N ALA A 635 21.39 0.48 -26.59
CA ALA A 635 22.64 1.17 -26.30
C ALA A 635 22.83 2.47 -27.10
N GLU A 636 22.42 2.50 -28.37
CA GLU A 636 22.45 3.72 -29.19
C GLU A 636 21.39 4.72 -28.73
N VAL A 637 20.18 4.25 -28.44
CA VAL A 637 19.11 5.09 -27.90
C VAL A 637 19.52 5.72 -26.57
N ARG A 638 20.11 4.95 -25.66
CA ARG A 638 20.68 5.43 -24.38
C ARG A 638 21.73 6.51 -24.61
N ARG A 639 22.69 6.29 -25.53
CA ARG A 639 23.70 7.30 -25.89
C ARG A 639 23.06 8.58 -26.43
N ARG A 640 22.09 8.46 -27.34
CA ARG A 640 21.38 9.60 -27.94
C ARG A 640 20.61 10.40 -26.89
N LEU A 641 19.92 9.72 -25.98
CA LEU A 641 19.14 10.36 -24.91
C LEU A 641 20.00 10.80 -23.73
N ASN A 642 21.32 10.59 -23.78
CA ASN A 642 22.24 10.75 -22.66
C ASN A 642 21.72 10.07 -21.37
N HIS A 643 21.08 8.92 -21.54
CA HIS A 643 20.51 8.13 -20.46
C HIS A 643 21.44 6.97 -20.16
N ARG A 644 22.20 7.09 -19.07
CA ARG A 644 22.87 5.95 -18.44
C ARG A 644 22.00 5.53 -17.26
N VAL A 645 21.72 4.25 -17.16
CA VAL A 645 21.06 3.71 -15.97
C VAL A 645 22.13 3.03 -15.15
N MET A 646 22.12 3.32 -13.85
CA MET A 646 22.95 2.60 -12.91
C MET A 646 22.05 1.73 -12.04
N ASN A 647 22.15 0.42 -12.24
CA ASN A 647 21.72 -0.52 -11.24
C ASN A 647 22.78 -0.51 -10.13
N ALA A 648 22.59 0.31 -9.10
CA ALA A 648 23.56 0.37 -8.01
C ALA A 648 23.58 -0.95 -7.20
N MET A 649 22.50 -1.74 -7.26
CA MET A 649 22.49 -3.09 -6.72
C MET A 649 23.10 -4.08 -7.73
N PRO A 650 24.01 -4.97 -7.30
CA PRO A 650 24.47 -6.09 -8.12
C PRO A 650 23.31 -6.93 -8.67
N VAL A 651 23.25 -7.09 -9.99
CA VAL A 651 22.31 -7.99 -10.66
C VAL A 651 23.09 -9.04 -11.43
N VAL A 652 22.62 -10.28 -11.37
CA VAL A 652 23.24 -11.39 -12.11
C VAL A 652 22.72 -11.38 -13.54
N MET A 653 23.62 -11.39 -14.51
CA MET A 653 23.24 -11.48 -15.91
C MET A 653 22.64 -12.85 -16.24
N CYS A 654 21.61 -12.88 -17.07
CA CYS A 654 20.92 -14.08 -17.51
C CYS A 654 21.79 -14.92 -18.45
N THR A 655 21.83 -16.21 -18.19
CA THR A 655 22.19 -17.23 -19.17
C THR A 655 21.02 -18.20 -19.27
N PHE A 656 20.42 -18.35 -20.45
CA PHE A 656 19.22 -19.15 -20.62
C PHE A 656 19.53 -20.65 -20.67
N GLY A 657 18.72 -21.44 -19.97
CA GLY A 657 18.79 -22.89 -19.98
C GLY A 657 17.99 -23.51 -21.13
N LYS A 658 18.03 -24.84 -21.22
CA LYS A 658 17.43 -25.63 -22.32
C LYS A 658 15.92 -25.47 -22.54
N ASN A 659 15.18 -24.98 -21.53
CA ASN A 659 13.72 -24.78 -21.61
C ASN A 659 13.35 -23.42 -22.22
N VAL A 660 14.35 -22.61 -22.58
CA VAL A 660 14.18 -21.30 -23.20
C VAL A 660 14.76 -21.36 -24.61
N ILE A 661 13.97 -20.96 -25.59
CA ILE A 661 14.34 -21.01 -27.00
C ILE A 661 14.26 -19.58 -27.53
N GLU A 662 15.36 -19.05 -28.02
CA GLU A 662 15.38 -17.76 -28.71
C GLU A 662 15.09 -17.97 -30.20
N VAL A 663 14.10 -17.27 -30.74
CA VAL A 663 13.76 -17.28 -32.17
C VAL A 663 13.63 -15.86 -32.70
N THR A 664 13.89 -15.72 -33.99
CA THR A 664 13.65 -14.48 -34.74
C THR A 664 12.63 -14.81 -35.83
N VAL A 665 11.55 -14.05 -35.90
CA VAL A 665 10.46 -14.24 -36.87
C VAL A 665 10.29 -13.00 -37.73
N LEU A 666 9.78 -13.16 -38.94
CA LEU A 666 9.34 -12.02 -39.73
C LEU A 666 8.03 -11.48 -39.13
N PRO A 667 7.87 -10.14 -38.99
CA PRO A 667 6.62 -9.61 -38.49
C PRO A 667 5.49 -9.88 -39.49
N GLY A 668 4.50 -10.66 -39.07
CA GLY A 668 3.26 -10.92 -39.77
C GLY A 668 2.32 -9.71 -39.78
N SER A 669 1.18 -9.90 -40.43
CA SER A 669 0.10 -8.91 -40.49
C SER A 669 -0.75 -8.90 -39.22
N GLU A 670 -0.87 -10.06 -38.57
CA GLU A 670 -1.60 -10.26 -37.32
C GLU A 670 -0.76 -11.04 -36.30
N ILE A 671 -1.04 -10.84 -35.01
CA ILE A 671 -0.36 -11.54 -33.90
C ILE A 671 -0.52 -13.06 -33.99
N ALA A 672 -1.60 -13.58 -34.59
CA ALA A 672 -1.77 -15.02 -34.76
C ALA A 672 -0.70 -15.62 -35.68
N GLU A 673 -0.34 -14.93 -36.77
CA GLU A 673 0.70 -15.35 -37.71
C GLU A 673 2.08 -15.35 -37.03
N ASP A 674 2.39 -14.29 -36.29
CA ASP A 674 3.63 -14.17 -35.50
C ASP A 674 3.79 -15.35 -34.53
N VAL A 675 2.70 -15.76 -33.87
CA VAL A 675 2.69 -16.84 -32.88
C VAL A 675 2.87 -18.20 -33.57
N GLU A 676 2.21 -18.45 -34.70
CA GLU A 676 2.37 -19.70 -35.46
C GLU A 676 3.80 -19.87 -35.96
N GLU A 677 4.39 -18.81 -36.53
CA GLU A 677 5.78 -18.83 -37.00
C GLU A 677 6.74 -19.10 -35.84
N ALA A 678 6.56 -18.45 -34.70
CA ALA A 678 7.39 -18.68 -33.51
C ALA A 678 7.31 -20.13 -32.99
N LEU A 679 6.10 -20.70 -32.93
CA LEU A 679 5.89 -22.08 -32.50
C LEU A 679 6.56 -23.08 -33.46
N GLN A 680 6.45 -22.84 -34.78
CA GLN A 680 7.10 -23.67 -35.79
C GLN A 680 8.63 -23.57 -35.71
N ALA A 681 9.17 -22.35 -35.60
CA ALA A 681 10.59 -22.08 -35.53
C ALA A 681 11.26 -22.67 -34.27
N ALA A 682 10.54 -22.72 -33.16
CA ALA A 682 11.05 -23.25 -31.90
C ALA A 682 11.20 -24.78 -31.91
N LEU A 683 10.60 -25.50 -32.88
CA LEU A 683 10.68 -26.96 -33.01
C LEU A 683 10.34 -27.72 -31.71
N ILE A 684 9.39 -27.20 -30.94
CA ILE A 684 8.98 -27.79 -29.67
C ILE A 684 8.24 -29.11 -29.94
N SER A 685 8.50 -30.11 -29.10
CA SER A 685 7.74 -31.36 -29.12
C SER A 685 6.24 -31.09 -28.94
N PHE A 686 5.40 -31.83 -29.66
CA PHE A 686 3.95 -31.63 -29.59
C PHE A 686 3.42 -31.70 -28.15
N ILE A 687 2.72 -30.65 -27.74
CA ILE A 687 1.99 -30.58 -26.46
C ILE A 687 0.49 -30.52 -26.79
N PRO A 688 -0.34 -31.42 -26.24
CA PRO A 688 -1.77 -31.43 -26.52
C PRO A 688 -2.45 -30.11 -26.14
N PRO A 689 -3.40 -29.60 -26.96
CA PRO A 689 -4.21 -28.44 -26.59
C PRO A 689 -4.99 -28.66 -25.30
N VAL A 690 -5.19 -27.58 -24.54
CA VAL A 690 -5.95 -27.58 -23.29
C VAL A 690 -7.33 -27.02 -23.55
N ARG A 691 -8.36 -27.83 -23.27
CA ARG A 691 -9.75 -27.36 -23.32
C ARG A 691 -10.11 -26.66 -22.01
N LEU A 692 -10.67 -25.46 -22.14
CA LEU A 692 -11.23 -24.74 -20.99
C LEU A 692 -12.60 -25.32 -20.58
N PRO A 693 -12.92 -25.40 -19.28
CA PRO A 693 -14.25 -25.78 -18.79
C PRO A 693 -15.37 -24.86 -19.30
N ALA A 694 -16.58 -25.41 -19.43
CA ALA A 694 -17.68 -24.77 -20.15
C ALA A 694 -18.28 -23.53 -19.48
N ASP A 695 -18.06 -23.38 -18.18
CA ASP A 695 -18.57 -22.30 -17.34
C ASP A 695 -17.61 -21.11 -17.22
N TYR A 696 -16.52 -21.10 -17.99
CA TYR A 696 -15.63 -19.94 -18.12
C TYR A 696 -16.16 -18.88 -19.08
N ILE A 697 -15.86 -17.62 -18.76
CA ILE A 697 -16.02 -16.49 -19.66
C ILE A 697 -15.18 -16.74 -20.92
N GLY A 698 -15.84 -16.93 -22.07
CA GLY A 698 -15.20 -17.26 -23.34
C GLY A 698 -15.66 -18.59 -23.97
N GLY A 699 -16.32 -19.48 -23.20
CA GLY A 699 -16.97 -20.70 -23.71
C GLY A 699 -16.07 -21.95 -23.79
N SER A 700 -16.71 -23.13 -23.87
CA SER A 700 -16.10 -24.48 -23.80
C SER A 700 -15.24 -24.89 -24.99
N ASP A 701 -15.35 -24.18 -26.11
CA ASP A 701 -14.83 -24.66 -27.39
C ASP A 701 -13.38 -24.24 -27.64
N ALA A 702 -12.84 -23.36 -26.79
CA ALA A 702 -11.45 -22.93 -26.87
C ALA A 702 -10.49 -24.11 -26.58
N GLN A 703 -9.64 -24.42 -27.56
CA GLN A 703 -8.52 -25.35 -27.43
C GLN A 703 -7.23 -24.54 -27.37
N VAL A 704 -6.78 -24.24 -26.15
CA VAL A 704 -5.60 -23.39 -25.94
C VAL A 704 -4.34 -24.20 -26.21
N THR A 705 -3.50 -23.74 -27.14
CA THR A 705 -2.22 -24.39 -27.48
C THR A 705 -1.01 -23.60 -27.01
N ALA A 706 -1.15 -22.32 -26.69
CA ALA A 706 -0.07 -21.47 -26.20
C ALA A 706 -0.58 -20.36 -25.28
N LEU A 707 0.31 -19.89 -24.41
CA LEU A 707 0.22 -18.62 -23.71
C LEU A 707 1.11 -17.60 -24.42
N VAL A 708 0.72 -16.33 -24.49
CA VAL A 708 1.46 -15.28 -25.20
C VAL A 708 1.55 -14.02 -24.36
N ILE A 709 2.75 -13.46 -24.23
CA ILE A 709 3.01 -12.13 -23.68
C ILE A 709 3.57 -11.26 -24.81
N ASP A 710 2.80 -10.28 -25.27
CA ASP A 710 3.26 -9.26 -26.22
C ASP A 710 3.78 -8.03 -25.46
N ALA A 711 5.10 -7.99 -25.23
CA ALA A 711 5.80 -6.89 -24.59
C ALA A 711 6.46 -5.93 -25.60
N ARG A 712 6.15 -6.03 -26.90
CA ARG A 712 6.74 -5.17 -27.93
C ARG A 712 6.41 -3.70 -27.71
N THR A 713 7.36 -2.85 -28.07
CA THR A 713 7.22 -1.40 -28.04
C THR A 713 6.74 -0.90 -29.41
N ARG A 714 5.62 -0.17 -29.42
CA ARG A 714 4.99 0.36 -30.64
C ARG A 714 5.17 1.87 -30.82
N HIS A 715 5.85 2.53 -29.89
CA HIS A 715 6.09 3.97 -29.89
C HIS A 715 7.56 4.31 -30.16
N PRO A 716 7.88 5.49 -30.73
CA PRO A 716 9.27 5.94 -30.85
C PRO A 716 9.98 6.06 -29.51
N LEU A 717 11.29 5.76 -29.47
CA LEU A 717 12.14 5.96 -28.29
C LEU A 717 12.85 7.31 -28.32
N ASP A 718 12.08 8.39 -28.26
CA ASP A 718 12.55 9.78 -28.37
C ASP A 718 12.74 10.49 -27.02
N SER A 719 12.40 9.83 -25.90
CA SER A 719 12.50 10.37 -24.55
C SER A 719 12.92 9.29 -23.55
N ILE A 720 13.44 9.72 -22.38
CA ILE A 720 13.79 8.82 -21.27
C ILE A 720 12.56 8.03 -20.82
N VAL A 721 11.39 8.68 -20.70
CA VAL A 721 10.13 8.02 -20.36
C VAL A 721 9.79 6.93 -21.38
N ALA A 722 9.84 7.23 -22.68
CA ALA A 722 9.58 6.21 -23.72
C ALA A 722 10.56 5.04 -23.64
N LEU A 723 11.84 5.30 -23.36
CA LEU A 723 12.86 4.25 -23.18
C LEU A 723 12.57 3.36 -21.96
N ILE A 724 12.18 3.94 -20.83
CA ILE A 724 11.82 3.20 -19.61
C ILE A 724 10.60 2.30 -19.86
N HIS A 725 9.58 2.85 -20.50
CA HIS A 725 8.40 2.08 -20.91
C HIS A 725 8.74 1.04 -22.00
N ALA A 726 9.88 1.12 -22.69
CA ALA A 726 10.24 0.12 -23.70
C ALA A 726 10.57 -1.26 -23.10
N LEU A 727 10.88 -1.29 -21.80
CA LEU A 727 11.37 -2.42 -21.04
C LEU A 727 10.42 -2.72 -19.88
N GLU A 728 9.15 -2.97 -20.20
CA GLU A 728 8.12 -3.31 -19.23
C GLU A 728 7.97 -4.83 -19.09
N VAL A 729 7.71 -5.29 -17.86
CA VAL A 729 7.39 -6.69 -17.57
C VAL A 729 6.17 -6.81 -16.68
N PRO A 730 5.39 -7.91 -16.76
CA PRO A 730 4.30 -8.16 -15.82
C PRO A 730 4.77 -8.07 -14.36
N GLY A 731 4.07 -7.27 -13.56
CA GLY A 731 4.41 -6.95 -12.18
C GLY A 731 3.40 -7.47 -11.16
N GLN A 732 2.51 -8.38 -11.55
CA GLN A 732 1.50 -8.97 -10.68
C GLN A 732 1.29 -10.45 -10.98
N SER A 733 0.71 -11.19 -10.03
CA SER A 733 0.15 -12.53 -10.27
C SER A 733 -0.99 -12.46 -11.29
N LEU A 734 -0.84 -13.19 -12.40
CA LEU A 734 -1.80 -13.21 -13.49
C LEU A 734 -2.92 -14.23 -13.22
N ALA A 735 -4.10 -13.93 -13.76
CA ALA A 735 -5.24 -14.86 -13.80
C ALA A 735 -5.76 -14.99 -15.23
N LEU A 736 -6.60 -15.99 -15.48
CA LEU A 736 -7.14 -16.29 -16.81
C LEU A 736 -7.82 -15.08 -17.46
N GLU A 737 -8.56 -14.27 -16.69
CA GLU A 737 -9.25 -13.06 -17.17
C GLU A 737 -8.30 -11.97 -17.69
N ASP A 738 -7.04 -11.96 -17.26
CA ASP A 738 -6.03 -11.03 -17.74
C ASP A 738 -5.67 -11.31 -19.20
N PHE A 739 -5.90 -12.53 -19.68
CA PHE A 739 -5.62 -12.95 -21.06
C PHE A 739 -6.82 -12.78 -21.97
N GLU A 740 -6.59 -12.35 -23.21
CA GLU A 740 -7.59 -12.44 -24.28
C GLU A 740 -7.48 -13.79 -24.97
N ILE A 741 -8.62 -14.44 -25.23
CA ILE A 741 -8.64 -15.62 -26.09
C ILE A 741 -8.59 -15.14 -27.55
N LYS A 742 -7.59 -15.58 -28.29
CA LYS A 742 -7.46 -15.39 -29.74
C LYS A 742 -7.47 -16.75 -30.43
N THR A 743 -7.84 -16.76 -31.71
CA THR A 743 -7.93 -17.99 -32.51
C THR A 743 -6.92 -17.92 -33.64
N PHE A 744 -6.26 -19.05 -33.90
CA PHE A 744 -5.42 -19.24 -35.06
C PHE A 744 -6.25 -19.25 -36.34
N THR A 745 -5.71 -18.64 -37.41
CA THR A 745 -6.41 -18.50 -38.69
C THR A 745 -6.66 -19.85 -39.35
N GLU A 746 -5.70 -20.78 -39.27
CA GLU A 746 -5.75 -22.05 -40.00
C GLU A 746 -6.31 -23.23 -39.17
N THR A 747 -5.93 -23.35 -37.89
CA THR A 747 -6.14 -24.58 -37.11
C THR A 747 -7.40 -24.60 -36.24
N LYS A 748 -8.17 -23.48 -36.20
CA LYS A 748 -9.26 -23.23 -35.23
C LYS A 748 -8.88 -23.40 -33.75
N SER A 749 -7.60 -23.62 -33.45
CA SER A 749 -7.09 -23.65 -32.09
C SER A 749 -6.99 -22.22 -31.55
N SER A 750 -6.79 -22.08 -30.24
CA SER A 750 -6.74 -20.78 -29.57
C SER A 750 -5.43 -20.57 -28.81
N PHE A 751 -5.13 -19.32 -28.49
CA PHE A 751 -4.07 -18.95 -27.57
C PHE A 751 -4.54 -17.85 -26.62
N LEU A 752 -3.88 -17.75 -25.46
CA LEU A 752 -4.17 -16.74 -24.44
C LEU A 752 -3.16 -15.59 -24.54
N LEU A 753 -3.62 -14.40 -24.90
CA LEU A 753 -2.78 -13.23 -25.14
C LEU A 753 -2.87 -12.22 -23.99
N LEU A 754 -1.72 -11.92 -23.38
CA LEU A 754 -1.52 -10.72 -22.56
C LEU A 754 -0.71 -9.70 -23.37
N SER A 755 -1.30 -8.56 -23.69
CA SER A 755 -0.61 -7.47 -24.39
C SER A 755 -0.47 -6.23 -23.50
N ARG A 756 0.57 -5.42 -23.74
CA ARG A 756 0.74 -4.11 -23.08
C ARG A 756 -0.40 -3.14 -23.37
N GLU A 757 -0.99 -3.21 -24.57
CA GLU A 757 -2.12 -2.36 -24.95
C GLU A 757 -3.37 -2.69 -24.14
N ASP A 758 -3.61 -3.98 -23.88
CA ASP A 758 -4.75 -4.46 -23.10
C ASP A 758 -4.54 -4.34 -21.60
N ALA A 759 -3.28 -4.21 -21.14
CA ALA A 759 -2.93 -4.11 -19.74
C ALA A 759 -3.68 -3.01 -19.00
N LYS A 760 -3.83 -1.82 -19.63
CA LYS A 760 -4.61 -0.72 -19.05
C LYS A 760 -6.09 -1.07 -18.93
N ARG A 761 -6.69 -1.66 -19.96
CA ARG A 761 -8.10 -2.06 -19.98
C ARG A 761 -8.40 -3.13 -18.92
N LYS A 762 -7.45 -4.02 -18.66
CA LYS A 762 -7.59 -5.14 -17.73
C LYS A 762 -6.97 -4.90 -16.35
N ALA A 763 -6.50 -3.69 -16.07
CA ALA A 763 -5.83 -3.33 -14.82
C ALA A 763 -4.64 -4.26 -14.47
N VAL A 764 -3.88 -4.73 -15.48
CA VAL A 764 -2.68 -5.53 -15.27
C VAL A 764 -1.50 -4.60 -15.00
N HIS A 765 -0.85 -4.80 -13.86
CA HIS A 765 0.31 -4.03 -13.46
C HIS A 765 1.58 -4.50 -14.19
N TRP A 766 2.36 -3.55 -14.69
CA TRP A 766 3.67 -3.79 -15.31
C TRP A 766 4.73 -2.97 -14.59
N VAL A 767 5.91 -3.56 -14.39
CA VAL A 767 7.11 -2.88 -13.91
C VAL A 767 7.87 -2.35 -15.11
N HIS A 768 8.05 -1.03 -15.19
CA HIS A 768 8.78 -0.36 -16.27
C HIS A 768 10.29 -0.28 -16.03
N GLY A 769 11.05 -0.22 -17.12
CA GLY A 769 12.51 -0.24 -17.18
C GLY A 769 13.18 -1.41 -16.45
N ALA A 770 12.49 -2.56 -16.44
CA ALA A 770 13.08 -3.80 -16.00
C ALA A 770 14.07 -4.25 -17.10
N SER A 771 15.35 -3.97 -16.90
CA SER A 771 16.48 -4.49 -17.67
C SER A 771 17.61 -4.82 -16.71
N GLU A 772 18.44 -5.80 -17.07
CA GLU A 772 19.61 -6.19 -16.27
C GLU A 772 20.57 -5.02 -16.04
N LYS A 773 20.67 -4.14 -17.04
CA LYS A 773 21.49 -2.92 -17.03
C LYS A 773 20.76 -1.74 -16.41
N ASP A 774 19.44 -1.71 -16.57
CA ASP A 774 18.65 -0.60 -16.09
C ASP A 774 18.28 -0.80 -14.61
N LEU A 775 17.26 -1.57 -14.27
CA LEU A 775 16.85 -1.81 -12.87
C LEU A 775 16.12 -3.15 -12.71
N LEU A 776 16.81 -4.28 -12.87
CA LEU A 776 16.30 -5.58 -12.41
C LEU A 776 16.40 -5.72 -10.88
N LEU A 777 16.05 -4.66 -10.13
CA LEU A 777 15.92 -4.69 -8.67
C LEU A 777 14.78 -5.58 -8.22
N THR A 778 13.76 -5.71 -9.08
CA THR A 778 12.55 -6.50 -8.88
C THR A 778 12.88 -7.99 -8.77
N PHE A 779 13.69 -8.52 -9.70
CA PHE A 779 14.08 -9.93 -9.74
C PHE A 779 15.59 -10.10 -9.99
N PRO A 780 16.47 -9.66 -9.08
CA PRO A 780 17.92 -9.59 -9.29
C PRO A 780 18.61 -10.95 -9.44
N LEU A 781 17.97 -12.03 -9.00
CA LEU A 781 18.59 -13.35 -8.94
C LEU A 781 18.07 -14.33 -10.03
N PRO A 782 18.94 -15.24 -10.52
CA PRO A 782 18.60 -16.19 -11.59
C PRO A 782 17.43 -17.11 -11.29
N TYR A 783 16.47 -17.22 -12.20
CA TYR A 783 15.34 -18.14 -12.13
C TYR A 783 15.75 -19.56 -12.50
N ALA A 784 15.98 -20.38 -11.49
CA ALA A 784 16.53 -21.73 -11.61
C ALA A 784 15.79 -22.67 -12.58
N LEU A 785 14.53 -22.40 -12.89
CA LEU A 785 13.75 -23.21 -13.84
C LEU A 785 14.13 -22.96 -15.30
N TYR A 786 14.61 -21.76 -15.63
CA TYR A 786 14.80 -21.30 -17.00
C TYR A 786 16.20 -20.76 -17.29
N GLU A 787 17.04 -20.59 -16.27
CA GLU A 787 18.43 -20.15 -16.42
C GLU A 787 19.41 -21.30 -16.22
N ASP A 788 20.55 -21.23 -16.91
CA ASP A 788 21.63 -22.20 -16.81
C ASP A 788 22.34 -22.08 -15.45
N LEU A 789 22.11 -23.08 -14.60
CA LEU A 789 22.67 -23.13 -13.25
C LEU A 789 24.18 -23.36 -13.23
N ASP A 790 24.75 -23.91 -14.31
CA ASP A 790 26.18 -24.24 -14.38
C ASP A 790 26.99 -23.14 -15.10
N ALA A 791 26.31 -22.11 -15.61
CA ALA A 791 26.93 -20.93 -16.18
C ALA A 791 27.75 -20.15 -15.13
N PRO A 792 28.84 -19.50 -15.55
CA PRO A 792 29.59 -18.61 -14.67
C PRO A 792 28.75 -17.41 -14.25
N VAL A 793 28.86 -16.99 -12.98
CA VAL A 793 28.22 -15.76 -12.51
C VAL A 793 28.85 -14.57 -13.22
N LYS A 794 28.02 -13.75 -13.86
CA LYS A 794 28.40 -12.46 -14.44
C LYS A 794 27.54 -11.38 -13.81
N TRP A 795 28.17 -10.31 -13.35
CA TRP A 795 27.45 -9.20 -12.72
C TRP A 795 27.22 -8.06 -13.71
N SER A 796 26.07 -7.39 -13.61
CA SER A 796 25.66 -6.31 -14.51
C SER A 796 26.62 -5.11 -14.55
N PHE A 797 27.47 -4.93 -13.53
CA PHE A 797 28.49 -3.87 -13.46
C PHE A 797 29.84 -4.27 -14.11
N GLU A 798 29.98 -5.49 -14.64
CA GLU A 798 31.23 -5.96 -15.25
C GLU A 798 31.42 -5.53 -16.71
N GLU A 799 30.35 -5.06 -17.38
CA GLU A 799 30.37 -4.39 -18.69
C GLU A 799 30.49 -2.86 -18.54
#